data_AF-A0A482VLB0-F1
#
_entry.id   AF-A0A482VLB0-F1
#
_cell.length_a   1.000
_cell.length_b   1.000
_cell.length_c   1.000
_cell.angle_alpha   90.00
_cell.angle_beta   90.00
_cell.angle_gamma   90.00
#
_symmetry.space_group_name_H-M   'P 1'
#
loop_
_entity.id
_entity.type
_entity.pdbx_description
1 polymer ?
#
loop_
_entity_poly.entity_id
_entity_poly.type
_entity_poly.pdbx_seq_one_letter_code
_entity_poly.pdbx_strand_id
1 'polypeptide(L)'
;MSKNVLVIGSGGREHAITWKIAQSPQVNNIFAAPGSHAIQQVVKARNVPVNIKDFKEITKFCKENDVSLVIVGPEDPLANGIADALLAEGIQVFGPSRNGARIESDKDWAKAFMDKHGIPTAQWKSFKNPTEAKHFIDNANFPALVVKASGLAAGKGVVVAASKQEACDAVDEILTQQKFGAAGEVVVVEELLEGEEVSVLAFCDGNVVKAMLPAQDHKRIFDNDQGPNTGGMGAYCPCPLLTKKGLECVEKKVLQRAVEGFKKDNIKFVGPKVLEFNCRFGDPETEVILPLLESDLYDVMTACCNGSLNQISLSWKSNLNAVGVVMASRGYPETSSKGQVITGIDEVNVRNNHVVFHCGTALKDNNLVTNGGRVLIAVSLAPQLVLAAAQATKACETIKFDGQQYRHDIAQKGIARAILQTGQLTYKASGVDITAGNDLVSHIKPAAKSTNRSGVIGGLGGFGGLFDTKAAGYNDPLLVSGTDGVGTKLKIAQEMGIHDTIGIDLVAMCVNDVLAHGAEPLFFLDYFACGNLDVDVAKQVVSGVAEGCRQAECSLIGGETAEMPDMYPPGEYDVAGFTVGAVEREHLMPRIQSIQAGDLIIGLPSSGVHSNGFSLVRKIMKLAGVGYKDVAPFSKGGKSFGEELLTPTKIYVKTVIPAVKTGKVKAFAHITGGGLTENIPRILPDDLGVELNAQKWKIPPVFSWLATAGGVNQTELLRTFNCGIGGVLIVDKNDVEEILKIVAPHNATTVGHVVKKSEEQVIVTNFAKVMEISMKQYVPSVISQIADKKQVGVLISGSGTNLQALIDSTQNANIGAEIVLVISNKDNVEGLRRAERAGIATKVISHKNYPNREEFDNVLHNELISAGVEIVCLAGFMRILTGEFTSKWKGKLINIHPALLPLFKGTHAQKQALEAGVRVSGCTVHFVEEAVDGGHIITQEAVPIELNDTEETLTERIKTAEHKAYPRALEWVAKGKVRIGEDNKLVWKSLKC
;
A
#
# COMPACT_ATOMS: atom_id res chain seq x y z
N MET A 1 37.54 4.67 -37.08
CA MET A 1 38.15 6.02 -36.99
C MET A 1 37.14 6.93 -36.36
N SER A 2 37.56 7.73 -35.39
CA SER A 2 36.68 8.62 -34.65
C SER A 2 36.28 9.83 -35.51
N LYS A 3 35.06 10.34 -35.31
CA LYS A 3 34.39 11.26 -36.24
C LYS A 3 34.30 12.68 -35.65
N ASN A 4 34.47 13.69 -36.50
CA ASN A 4 34.29 15.10 -36.16
C ASN A 4 32.95 15.60 -36.71
N VAL A 5 32.21 16.37 -35.91
CA VAL A 5 30.87 16.89 -36.25
C VAL A 5 30.86 18.40 -36.09
N LEU A 6 30.13 19.12 -36.94
CA LEU A 6 29.88 20.56 -36.82
C LEU A 6 28.39 20.83 -36.62
N VAL A 7 28.02 21.52 -35.54
CA VAL A 7 26.65 21.96 -35.23
C VAL A 7 26.53 23.46 -35.50
N ILE A 8 25.56 23.87 -36.32
CA ILE A 8 25.27 25.27 -36.63
C ILE A 8 24.13 25.76 -35.74
N GLY A 9 24.37 26.84 -34.98
CA GLY A 9 23.40 27.50 -34.10
C GLY A 9 23.93 27.71 -32.67
N SER A 10 23.05 28.16 -31.77
CA SER A 10 23.45 28.62 -30.42
C SER A 10 22.33 28.57 -29.36
N GLY A 11 21.14 28.04 -29.68
CA GLY A 11 19.99 28.00 -28.78
C GLY A 11 19.88 26.71 -27.95
N GLY A 12 18.72 26.56 -27.27
CA GLY A 12 18.41 25.40 -26.42
C GLY A 12 18.41 24.09 -27.22
N ARG A 13 17.80 24.14 -28.40
CA ARG A 13 17.81 23.05 -29.38
C ARG A 13 19.22 22.59 -29.76
N GLU A 14 20.12 23.51 -30.09
CA GLU A 14 21.49 23.16 -30.46
C GLU A 14 22.29 22.64 -29.27
N HIS A 15 22.00 23.12 -28.06
CA HIS A 15 22.54 22.54 -26.83
C HIS A 15 22.04 21.10 -26.64
N ALA A 16 20.74 20.83 -26.78
CA ALA A 16 20.20 19.47 -26.67
C ALA A 16 20.74 18.50 -27.73
N ILE A 17 20.88 18.96 -28.99
CA ILE A 17 21.50 18.19 -30.07
C ILE A 17 22.97 17.86 -29.72
N THR A 18 23.74 18.86 -29.31
CA THR A 18 25.16 18.68 -28.95
C THR A 18 25.31 17.74 -27.74
N TRP A 19 24.48 17.93 -26.71
CA TRP A 19 24.40 17.06 -25.53
C TRP A 19 24.11 15.60 -25.91
N LYS A 20 23.18 15.37 -26.84
CA LYS A 20 22.82 14.01 -27.25
C LYS A 20 23.90 13.37 -28.13
N ILE A 21 24.52 14.13 -29.03
CA ILE A 21 25.58 13.62 -29.93
C ILE A 21 26.87 13.31 -29.16
N ALA A 22 27.19 14.06 -28.11
CA ALA A 22 28.36 13.81 -27.27
C ALA A 22 28.36 12.40 -26.64
N GLN A 23 27.16 11.80 -26.47
CA GLN A 23 26.97 10.44 -25.94
C GLN A 23 27.37 9.35 -26.96
N SER A 24 27.47 9.67 -28.25
CA SER A 24 27.89 8.71 -29.27
C SER A 24 29.35 8.28 -29.04
N PRO A 25 29.66 6.97 -29.04
CA PRO A 25 31.03 6.49 -28.99
C PRO A 25 31.82 6.77 -30.27
N GLN A 26 31.14 7.07 -31.39
CA GLN A 26 31.79 7.32 -32.68
C GLN A 26 32.30 8.76 -32.83
N VAL A 27 31.69 9.70 -32.10
CA VAL A 27 32.02 11.12 -32.16
C VAL A 27 33.11 11.46 -31.14
N ASN A 28 34.17 12.11 -31.63
CA ASN A 28 35.33 12.52 -30.83
C ASN A 28 35.37 14.03 -30.58
N ASN A 29 35.08 14.83 -31.61
CA ASN A 29 35.05 16.28 -31.52
C ASN A 29 33.75 16.81 -32.10
N ILE A 30 33.15 17.76 -31.39
CA ILE A 30 31.98 18.51 -31.82
C ILE A 30 32.38 19.98 -31.89
N PHE A 31 32.30 20.56 -33.08
CA PHE A 31 32.46 21.99 -33.30
C PHE A 31 31.08 22.64 -33.30
N ALA A 32 30.95 23.82 -32.69
CA ALA A 32 29.70 24.58 -32.70
C ALA A 32 29.94 26.00 -33.24
N ALA A 33 29.12 26.44 -34.20
CA ALA A 33 29.26 27.74 -34.87
C ALA A 33 27.94 28.55 -34.86
N PRO A 34 27.89 29.74 -34.22
CA PRO A 34 28.91 30.26 -33.28
C PRO A 34 28.95 29.48 -31.95
N GLY A 35 27.94 28.64 -31.68
CA GLY A 35 27.78 27.96 -30.40
C GLY A 35 27.36 28.92 -29.28
N SER A 36 27.43 28.42 -28.05
CA SER A 36 27.13 29.20 -26.83
C SER A 36 28.09 28.79 -25.71
N HIS A 37 28.18 29.58 -24.65
CA HIS A 37 29.02 29.23 -23.50
C HIS A 37 28.66 27.84 -22.94
N ALA A 38 27.36 27.52 -22.90
CA ALA A 38 26.86 26.24 -22.42
C ALA A 38 27.21 25.07 -23.36
N ILE A 39 27.10 25.27 -24.68
CA ILE A 39 27.50 24.25 -25.66
C ILE A 39 28.99 23.89 -25.50
N GLN A 40 29.85 24.87 -25.21
CA GLN A 40 31.27 24.63 -24.95
C GLN A 40 31.54 23.83 -23.66
N GLN A 41 30.59 23.76 -22.73
CA GLN A 41 30.70 22.90 -21.54
C GLN A 41 30.30 21.44 -21.81
N VAL A 42 29.68 21.15 -22.96
CA VAL A 42 29.35 19.78 -23.33
C VAL A 42 30.63 19.00 -23.62
N VAL A 43 30.72 17.78 -23.10
CA VAL A 43 31.86 16.88 -23.33
C VAL A 43 32.09 16.71 -24.83
N LYS A 44 33.36 16.78 -25.28
CA LYS A 44 33.81 16.76 -26.69
C LYS A 44 33.49 18.01 -27.52
N ALA A 45 32.79 19.01 -26.97
CA ALA A 45 32.38 20.19 -27.73
C ALA A 45 33.34 21.38 -27.58
N ARG A 46 33.48 22.17 -28.66
CA ARG A 46 34.12 23.50 -28.62
C ARG A 46 33.45 24.47 -29.61
N ASN A 47 33.37 25.73 -29.23
CA ASN A 47 32.89 26.79 -30.12
C ASN A 47 33.97 27.20 -31.12
N VAL A 48 33.57 27.58 -32.34
CA VAL A 48 34.49 28.02 -33.41
C VAL A 48 34.03 29.34 -34.03
N PRO A 49 34.95 30.26 -34.36
CA PRO A 49 34.62 31.60 -34.85
C PRO A 49 34.37 31.59 -36.36
N VAL A 50 33.47 30.73 -36.83
CA VAL A 50 33.13 30.62 -38.26
C VAL A 50 31.89 31.46 -38.56
N ASN A 51 31.96 32.32 -39.59
CA ASN A 51 30.81 33.09 -40.03
C ASN A 51 29.76 32.19 -40.71
N ILE A 52 28.64 31.96 -40.03
CA ILE A 52 27.56 31.08 -40.53
C ILE A 52 26.85 31.62 -41.79
N LYS A 53 27.12 32.86 -42.20
CA LYS A 53 26.62 33.46 -43.45
C LYS A 53 27.59 33.29 -44.63
N ASP A 54 28.84 32.90 -44.38
CA ASP A 54 29.85 32.66 -45.41
C ASP A 54 30.06 31.15 -45.59
N PHE A 55 29.36 30.56 -46.56
CA PHE A 55 29.43 29.12 -46.80
C PHE A 55 30.79 28.67 -47.33
N LYS A 56 31.59 29.55 -47.95
CA LYS A 56 32.94 29.20 -48.38
C LYS A 56 33.86 29.02 -47.18
N GLU A 57 33.70 29.89 -46.19
CA GLU A 57 34.42 29.79 -44.91
C GLU A 57 34.06 28.47 -44.19
N ILE A 58 32.78 28.11 -44.13
CA ILE A 58 32.32 26.84 -43.53
C ILE A 58 32.91 25.64 -44.28
N THR A 59 32.83 25.61 -45.62
CA THR A 59 33.41 24.53 -46.43
C THR A 59 34.90 24.36 -46.15
N LYS A 60 35.64 25.47 -46.13
CA LYS A 60 37.08 25.46 -45.85
C LYS A 60 37.36 24.86 -44.47
N PHE A 61 36.64 25.34 -43.44
CA PHE A 61 36.77 24.82 -42.08
C PHE A 61 36.48 23.32 -42.00
N CYS A 62 35.42 22.85 -42.66
CA CYS A 62 35.05 21.43 -42.69
C CYS A 62 36.15 20.55 -43.29
N LYS A 63 36.77 20.98 -44.39
CA LYS A 63 37.87 20.25 -45.04
C LYS A 63 39.14 20.25 -44.19
N GLU A 64 39.48 21.36 -43.56
CA GLU A 64 40.68 21.49 -42.71
C GLU A 64 40.59 20.70 -41.40
N ASN A 65 39.38 20.42 -40.92
CA ASN A 65 39.14 19.74 -39.64
C ASN A 65 38.50 18.35 -39.79
N ASP A 66 38.52 17.77 -40.99
CA ASP A 66 37.95 16.45 -41.30
C ASP A 66 36.51 16.26 -40.76
N VAL A 67 35.67 17.29 -40.95
CA VAL A 67 34.28 17.26 -40.48
C VAL A 67 33.49 16.25 -41.32
N SER A 68 33.03 15.20 -40.64
CA SER A 68 32.31 14.09 -41.26
C SER A 68 30.81 14.35 -41.43
N LEU A 69 30.23 15.22 -40.60
CA LEU A 69 28.81 15.57 -40.65
C LEU A 69 28.60 17.01 -40.16
N VAL A 70 27.85 17.80 -40.93
CA VAL A 70 27.36 19.13 -40.52
C VAL A 70 25.88 19.03 -40.17
N ILE A 71 25.47 19.57 -39.03
CA ILE A 71 24.10 19.52 -38.51
C ILE A 71 23.60 20.94 -38.38
N VAL A 72 22.52 21.26 -39.10
CA VAL A 72 21.99 22.62 -39.15
C VAL A 72 20.78 22.72 -38.22
N GLY A 73 20.92 23.48 -37.13
CA GLY A 73 19.86 23.73 -36.16
C GLY A 73 18.82 24.74 -36.65
N PRO A 74 19.21 25.99 -36.99
CA PRO A 74 18.28 27.05 -37.38
C PRO A 74 17.87 26.98 -38.85
N GLU A 75 16.73 27.62 -39.14
CA GLU A 75 16.08 27.69 -40.44
C GLU A 75 16.80 28.60 -41.44
N ASP A 76 17.37 29.73 -40.99
CA ASP A 76 17.95 30.73 -41.88
C ASP A 76 19.09 30.18 -42.77
N PRO A 77 20.08 29.42 -42.25
CA PRO A 77 21.12 28.85 -43.11
C PRO A 77 20.58 27.84 -44.13
N LEU A 78 19.53 27.08 -43.78
CA LEU A 78 18.88 26.13 -44.68
C LEU A 78 18.20 26.85 -45.84
N ALA A 79 17.43 27.90 -45.55
CA ALA A 79 16.76 28.72 -46.55
C ALA A 79 17.75 29.45 -47.49
N ASN A 80 18.97 29.72 -47.02
CA ASN A 80 20.03 30.32 -47.83
C ASN A 80 20.85 29.30 -48.64
N GLY A 81 20.66 27.99 -48.44
CA GLY A 81 21.29 26.94 -49.22
C GLY A 81 22.64 26.43 -48.69
N ILE A 82 22.84 26.45 -47.37
CA ILE A 82 24.06 25.90 -46.75
C ILE A 82 24.29 24.42 -47.14
N ALA A 83 23.21 23.63 -47.20
CA ALA A 83 23.30 22.21 -47.55
C ALA A 83 23.76 22.01 -48.99
N ASP A 84 23.26 22.81 -49.93
CA ASP A 84 23.64 22.74 -51.34
C ASP A 84 25.13 23.07 -51.53
N ALA A 85 25.60 24.13 -50.87
CA ALA A 85 26.99 24.58 -50.95
C ALA A 85 27.98 23.54 -50.42
N LEU A 86 27.67 22.89 -49.30
CA LEU A 86 28.53 21.88 -48.68
C LEU A 86 28.47 20.53 -49.39
N LEU A 87 27.29 20.10 -49.84
CA LEU A 87 27.12 18.84 -50.58
C LEU A 87 27.84 18.87 -51.92
N ALA A 88 27.88 20.03 -52.61
CA ALA A 88 28.63 20.21 -53.86
C ALA A 88 30.14 19.94 -53.68
N GLU A 89 30.63 20.09 -52.45
CA GLU A 89 32.03 19.91 -52.07
C GLU A 89 32.30 18.55 -51.38
N GLY A 90 31.30 17.66 -51.40
CA GLY A 90 31.39 16.30 -50.85
C GLY A 90 31.24 16.20 -49.32
N ILE A 91 30.81 17.27 -48.65
CA ILE A 91 30.61 17.29 -47.19
C ILE A 91 29.18 16.86 -46.85
N GLN A 92 29.01 15.93 -45.91
CA GLN A 92 27.68 15.47 -45.50
C GLN A 92 26.97 16.51 -44.64
N VAL A 93 25.68 16.74 -44.92
CA VAL A 93 24.84 17.70 -44.19
C VAL A 93 23.53 17.06 -43.78
N PHE A 94 23.24 17.08 -42.48
CA PHE A 94 21.93 16.79 -41.94
C PHE A 94 21.09 18.08 -41.92
N GLY A 95 20.34 18.27 -43.00
CA GLY A 95 19.50 19.43 -43.26
C GLY A 95 19.08 19.45 -44.73
N PRO A 96 17.88 19.97 -45.06
CA PRO A 96 17.38 19.96 -46.43
C PRO A 96 18.19 20.90 -47.34
N SER A 97 18.12 20.64 -48.65
CA SER A 97 18.52 21.62 -49.67
C SER A 97 17.72 22.92 -49.56
N ARG A 98 18.17 24.00 -50.18
CA ARG A 98 17.43 25.26 -50.28
C ARG A 98 16.00 25.03 -50.80
N ASN A 99 15.87 24.20 -51.82
CA ASN A 99 14.57 23.88 -52.41
C ASN A 99 13.69 23.05 -51.45
N GLY A 100 14.28 22.17 -50.65
CA GLY A 100 13.57 21.44 -49.60
C GLY A 100 13.14 22.34 -48.44
N ALA A 101 13.97 23.31 -48.06
CA ALA A 101 13.70 24.28 -47.00
C ALA A 101 12.53 25.23 -47.32
N ARG A 102 12.14 25.35 -48.61
CA ARG A 102 10.96 26.13 -49.04
C ARG A 102 9.67 25.71 -48.36
N ILE A 103 9.57 24.45 -47.93
CA ILE A 103 8.41 23.95 -47.20
C ILE A 103 8.16 24.73 -45.90
N GLU A 104 9.20 25.37 -45.36
CA GLU A 104 9.13 26.25 -44.20
C GLU A 104 9.29 27.73 -44.60
N SER A 105 10.23 28.04 -45.50
CA SER A 105 10.59 29.44 -45.82
C SER A 105 9.62 30.16 -46.76
N ASP A 106 8.72 29.43 -47.41
CA ASP A 106 7.74 29.94 -48.38
C ASP A 106 6.38 29.23 -48.15
N LYS A 107 5.52 29.84 -47.33
CA LYS A 107 4.24 29.22 -46.92
C LYS A 107 3.27 29.07 -48.09
N ASP A 108 3.28 30.00 -49.05
CA ASP A 108 2.50 29.87 -50.29
C ASP A 108 2.91 28.60 -51.05
N TRP A 109 4.22 28.42 -51.25
CA TRP A 109 4.74 27.20 -51.89
C TRP A 109 4.43 25.94 -51.09
N ALA A 110 4.56 25.98 -49.76
CA ALA A 110 4.31 24.82 -48.91
C ALA A 110 2.87 24.32 -49.02
N LYS A 111 1.89 25.24 -49.06
CA LYS A 111 0.48 24.91 -49.22
C LYS A 111 0.18 24.37 -50.63
N ALA A 112 0.74 24.99 -51.67
CA ALA A 112 0.65 24.46 -53.04
C ALA A 112 1.25 23.06 -53.18
N PHE A 113 2.37 22.79 -52.49
CA PHE A 113 2.99 21.47 -52.43
C PHE A 113 2.08 20.44 -51.74
N MET A 114 1.44 20.81 -50.63
CA MET A 114 0.51 19.92 -49.93
C MET A 114 -0.69 19.55 -50.80
N ASP A 115 -1.30 20.51 -51.49
CA ASP A 115 -2.41 20.25 -52.40
C ASP A 115 -2.00 19.34 -53.56
N LYS A 116 -0.86 19.64 -54.19
CA LYS A 116 -0.33 18.87 -55.33
C LYS A 116 -0.11 17.39 -54.98
N HIS A 117 0.32 17.09 -53.75
CA HIS A 117 0.67 15.73 -53.32
C HIS A 117 -0.38 15.09 -52.40
N GLY A 118 -1.55 15.72 -52.23
CA GLY A 118 -2.66 15.17 -51.43
C GLY A 118 -2.32 15.01 -49.96
N ILE A 119 -1.58 15.98 -49.38
CA ILE A 119 -1.26 16.05 -47.96
C ILE A 119 -2.36 16.88 -47.28
N PRO A 120 -3.07 16.35 -46.27
CA PRO A 120 -4.14 17.09 -45.59
C PRO A 120 -3.62 18.41 -44.99
N THR A 121 -4.31 19.52 -45.29
CA THR A 121 -4.00 20.85 -44.76
C THR A 121 -5.28 21.69 -44.69
N ALA A 122 -5.26 22.80 -43.94
CA ALA A 122 -6.36 23.75 -43.88
C ALA A 122 -6.68 24.33 -45.27
N GLN A 123 -7.95 24.59 -45.57
CA GLN A 123 -8.34 25.28 -46.81
C GLN A 123 -7.68 26.68 -46.85
N TRP A 124 -7.18 27.11 -48.00
CA TRP A 124 -6.32 28.28 -48.07
C TRP A 124 -6.31 28.97 -49.44
N LYS A 125 -5.80 30.21 -49.48
CA LYS A 125 -5.43 30.93 -50.71
C LYS A 125 -4.38 32.01 -50.43
N SER A 126 -3.55 32.32 -51.41
CA SER A 126 -2.52 33.37 -51.32
C SER A 126 -2.85 34.63 -52.12
N PHE A 127 -2.36 35.77 -51.64
CA PHE A 127 -2.64 37.08 -52.22
C PHE A 127 -1.43 38.00 -52.17
N LYS A 128 -1.27 38.79 -53.24
CA LYS A 128 -0.36 39.96 -53.30
C LYS A 128 -1.11 41.29 -53.20
N ASN A 129 -2.42 41.27 -53.46
CA ASN A 129 -3.28 42.45 -53.41
C ASN A 129 -4.14 42.42 -52.13
N PRO A 130 -4.05 43.44 -51.25
CA PRO A 130 -4.81 43.46 -50.00
C PRO A 130 -6.33 43.49 -50.23
N THR A 131 -6.81 44.10 -51.32
CA THR A 131 -8.25 44.15 -51.65
C THR A 131 -8.80 42.76 -51.97
N GLU A 132 -8.05 41.97 -52.74
CA GLU A 132 -8.44 40.59 -53.10
C GLU A 132 -8.41 39.67 -51.88
N ALA A 133 -7.43 39.84 -50.99
CA ALA A 133 -7.32 39.08 -49.75
C ALA A 133 -8.51 39.34 -48.81
N LYS A 134 -8.89 40.62 -48.61
CA LYS A 134 -10.05 40.99 -47.80
C LYS A 134 -11.35 40.47 -48.39
N HIS A 135 -11.52 40.60 -49.71
CA HIS A 135 -12.68 40.03 -50.40
C HIS A 135 -12.78 38.50 -50.21
N PHE A 136 -11.66 37.79 -50.20
CA PHE A 136 -11.65 36.35 -49.90
C PHE A 136 -12.08 36.05 -48.47
N ILE A 137 -11.56 36.78 -47.48
CA ILE A 137 -11.94 36.64 -46.06
C ILE A 137 -13.46 36.86 -45.88
N ASP A 138 -14.00 37.88 -46.54
CA ASP A 138 -15.43 38.23 -46.42
C ASP A 138 -16.36 37.18 -47.03
N ASN A 139 -15.94 36.52 -48.11
CA ASN A 139 -16.80 35.64 -48.91
C ASN A 139 -16.50 34.13 -48.76
N ALA A 140 -15.48 33.74 -48.00
CA ALA A 140 -15.19 32.33 -47.73
C ALA A 140 -16.37 31.63 -47.02
N ASN A 141 -16.64 30.38 -47.41
CA ASN A 141 -17.66 29.51 -46.79
C ASN A 141 -17.15 28.74 -45.55
N PHE A 142 -15.94 29.05 -45.11
CA PHE A 142 -15.26 28.51 -43.92
C PHE A 142 -14.62 29.68 -43.15
N PRO A 143 -14.21 29.51 -41.88
CA PRO A 143 -13.63 30.58 -41.08
C PRO A 143 -12.20 30.93 -41.56
N ALA A 144 -12.08 31.74 -42.61
CA ALA A 144 -10.82 32.24 -43.16
C ALA A 144 -10.18 33.32 -42.25
N LEU A 145 -9.80 32.92 -41.04
CA LEU A 145 -9.41 33.82 -39.94
C LEU A 145 -7.92 33.72 -39.56
N VAL A 146 -7.14 32.87 -40.23
CA VAL A 146 -5.70 32.76 -40.00
C VAL A 146 -4.95 33.43 -41.15
N VAL A 147 -4.19 34.48 -40.83
CA VAL A 147 -3.48 35.31 -41.82
C VAL A 147 -1.98 35.20 -41.57
N LYS A 148 -1.22 34.75 -42.58
CA LYS A 148 0.21 34.46 -42.46
C LYS A 148 1.03 35.17 -43.53
N ALA A 149 2.12 35.83 -43.15
CA ALA A 149 3.12 36.28 -44.11
C ALA A 149 3.83 35.06 -44.75
N SER A 150 3.99 35.06 -46.07
CA SER A 150 4.53 33.88 -46.78
C SER A 150 5.99 33.59 -46.41
N GLY A 151 6.82 34.64 -46.29
CA GLY A 151 8.24 34.50 -45.98
C GLY A 151 8.56 34.23 -44.49
N LEU A 152 9.85 34.14 -44.19
CA LEU A 152 10.37 33.98 -42.83
C LEU A 152 10.24 35.30 -42.04
N ALA A 153 9.33 35.32 -41.05
CA ALA A 153 9.07 36.47 -40.18
C ALA A 153 9.39 36.18 -38.70
N ALA A 154 10.34 35.27 -38.43
CA ALA A 154 10.78 34.87 -37.08
C ALA A 154 9.62 34.54 -36.10
N GLY A 155 8.61 33.82 -36.60
CA GLY A 155 7.43 33.42 -35.82
C GLY A 155 6.42 34.55 -35.49
N LYS A 156 6.68 35.80 -35.91
CA LYS A 156 5.81 36.96 -35.64
C LYS A 156 4.85 37.31 -36.79
N GLY A 157 4.95 36.62 -37.92
CA GLY A 157 4.15 36.87 -39.12
C GLY A 157 2.88 36.02 -39.22
N VAL A 158 2.32 35.56 -38.10
CA VAL A 158 1.08 34.76 -38.07
C VAL A 158 0.08 35.44 -37.13
N VAL A 159 -1.11 35.74 -37.64
CA VAL A 159 -2.22 36.29 -36.86
C VAL A 159 -3.39 35.31 -36.92
N VAL A 160 -3.87 34.90 -35.74
CA VAL A 160 -5.10 34.11 -35.58
C VAL A 160 -6.18 35.07 -35.11
N ALA A 161 -7.01 35.52 -36.04
CA ALA A 161 -8.00 36.54 -35.79
C ALA A 161 -9.26 35.97 -35.11
N ALA A 162 -9.84 36.71 -34.18
CA ALA A 162 -11.12 36.38 -33.57
C ALA A 162 -12.31 36.79 -34.46
N SER A 163 -12.08 37.62 -35.48
CA SER A 163 -13.12 38.09 -36.40
C SER A 163 -12.59 38.37 -37.81
N LYS A 164 -13.50 38.45 -38.79
CA LYS A 164 -13.15 38.84 -40.17
C LYS A 164 -12.48 40.21 -40.24
N GLN A 165 -12.93 41.15 -39.41
CA GLN A 165 -12.36 42.50 -39.35
C GLN A 165 -10.89 42.44 -38.92
N GLU A 166 -10.58 41.71 -37.85
CA GLU A 166 -9.20 41.56 -37.37
C GLU A 166 -8.32 40.82 -38.38
N ALA A 167 -8.87 39.85 -39.13
CA ALA A 167 -8.15 39.22 -40.24
C ALA A 167 -7.84 40.23 -41.37
N CYS A 168 -8.80 41.09 -41.72
CA CYS A 168 -8.60 42.17 -42.69
C CYS A 168 -7.56 43.20 -42.23
N ASP A 169 -7.54 43.53 -40.94
CA ASP A 169 -6.54 44.43 -40.35
C ASP A 169 -5.14 43.79 -40.41
N ALA A 170 -5.02 42.50 -40.12
CA ALA A 170 -3.77 41.75 -40.26
C ALA A 170 -3.25 41.72 -41.71
N VAL A 171 -4.14 41.63 -42.70
CA VAL A 171 -3.78 41.76 -44.12
C VAL A 171 -3.17 43.13 -44.41
N ASP A 172 -3.74 44.21 -43.87
CA ASP A 172 -3.19 45.56 -44.05
C ASP A 172 -1.83 45.73 -43.39
N GLU A 173 -1.65 45.20 -42.18
CA GLU A 173 -0.35 45.22 -41.50
C GLU A 173 0.74 44.54 -42.34
N ILE A 174 0.42 43.40 -42.98
CA ILE A 174 1.38 42.61 -43.74
C ILE A 174 1.65 43.22 -45.13
N LEU A 175 0.60 43.45 -45.94
CA LEU A 175 0.74 43.84 -47.34
C LEU A 175 0.82 45.36 -47.55
N THR A 176 0.03 46.14 -46.81
CA THR A 176 -0.09 47.59 -47.01
C THR A 176 0.98 48.35 -46.24
N GLN A 177 1.15 48.01 -44.95
CA GLN A 177 2.12 48.66 -44.06
C GLN A 177 3.53 48.06 -44.16
N GLN A 178 3.68 46.96 -44.92
CA GLN A 178 4.95 46.24 -45.13
C GLN A 178 5.71 45.94 -43.82
N LYS A 179 4.98 45.63 -42.74
CA LYS A 179 5.53 45.41 -41.39
C LYS A 179 6.67 44.38 -41.35
N PHE A 180 6.69 43.44 -42.30
CA PHE A 180 7.68 42.38 -42.41
C PHE A 180 8.59 42.49 -43.65
N GLY A 181 8.58 43.63 -44.34
CA GLY A 181 9.39 43.85 -45.56
C GLY A 181 9.14 42.78 -46.63
N ALA A 182 10.22 42.27 -47.25
CA ALA A 182 10.15 41.26 -48.30
C ALA A 182 9.45 39.95 -47.88
N ALA A 183 9.44 39.62 -46.58
CA ALA A 183 8.74 38.43 -46.08
C ALA A 183 7.20 38.57 -46.15
N GLY A 184 6.69 39.80 -46.27
CA GLY A 184 5.27 40.13 -46.32
C GLY A 184 4.71 40.43 -47.71
N GLU A 185 5.47 40.24 -48.80
CA GLU A 185 5.00 40.52 -50.18
C GLU A 185 3.83 39.64 -50.64
N VAL A 186 3.65 38.49 -49.98
CA VAL A 186 2.55 37.56 -50.19
C VAL A 186 1.97 37.20 -48.83
N VAL A 187 0.65 37.23 -48.72
CA VAL A 187 -0.08 36.74 -47.54
C VAL A 187 -0.84 35.46 -47.89
N VAL A 188 -0.79 34.49 -46.99
CA VAL A 188 -1.57 33.25 -47.03
C VAL A 188 -2.73 33.43 -46.05
N VAL A 189 -3.96 33.28 -46.54
CA VAL A 189 -5.17 33.25 -45.70
C VAL A 189 -5.68 31.81 -45.66
N GLU A 190 -5.90 31.26 -44.47
CA GLU A 190 -6.37 29.89 -44.29
C GLU A 190 -7.48 29.73 -43.25
N GLU A 191 -8.15 28.58 -43.33
CA GLU A 191 -9.17 28.13 -42.39
C GLU A 191 -8.63 28.01 -40.96
N LEU A 192 -9.39 28.55 -39.99
CA LEU A 192 -9.16 28.34 -38.58
C LEU A 192 -9.59 26.92 -38.20
N LEU A 193 -8.62 26.07 -37.86
CA LEU A 193 -8.87 24.72 -37.36
C LEU A 193 -9.02 24.75 -35.84
N GLU A 194 -10.05 24.08 -35.34
CA GLU A 194 -10.28 23.88 -33.91
C GLU A 194 -9.81 22.47 -33.49
N GLY A 195 -9.11 22.38 -32.36
CA GLY A 195 -8.57 21.13 -31.84
C GLY A 195 -7.37 21.36 -30.92
N GLU A 196 -6.71 20.27 -30.54
CA GLU A 196 -5.46 20.32 -29.77
C GLU A 196 -4.25 20.09 -30.68
N GLU A 197 -3.25 20.95 -30.57
CA GLU A 197 -2.01 20.87 -31.36
C GLU A 197 -1.08 19.77 -30.82
N VAL A 198 -0.45 19.02 -31.73
CA VAL A 198 0.58 18.01 -31.41
C VAL A 198 1.74 18.17 -32.39
N SER A 199 2.96 18.28 -31.87
CA SER A 199 4.20 18.28 -32.63
C SER A 199 4.65 16.84 -32.87
N VAL A 200 4.64 16.40 -34.14
CA VAL A 200 5.18 15.10 -34.55
C VAL A 200 6.43 15.33 -35.40
N LEU A 201 7.59 15.08 -34.80
CA LEU A 201 8.89 15.15 -35.49
C LEU A 201 9.20 13.82 -36.17
N ALA A 202 10.04 13.82 -37.21
CA ALA A 202 10.47 12.57 -37.85
C ALA A 202 11.80 12.68 -38.57
N PHE A 203 12.66 11.66 -38.48
CA PHE A 203 13.88 11.57 -39.28
C PHE A 203 13.56 11.17 -40.73
N CYS A 204 14.29 11.74 -41.71
CA CYS A 204 14.07 11.47 -43.12
C CYS A 204 15.37 11.46 -43.94
N ASP A 205 15.50 10.50 -44.85
CA ASP A 205 16.64 10.31 -45.76
C ASP A 205 16.35 10.63 -47.24
N GLY A 206 15.17 11.19 -47.52
CA GLY A 206 14.66 11.46 -48.87
C GLY A 206 13.85 10.32 -49.49
N ASN A 207 13.80 9.14 -48.87
CA ASN A 207 12.98 8.00 -49.29
C ASN A 207 12.08 7.48 -48.17
N VAL A 208 12.62 7.38 -46.95
CA VAL A 208 12.00 6.79 -45.77
C VAL A 208 11.85 7.85 -44.70
N VAL A 209 10.78 7.73 -43.92
CA VAL A 209 10.52 8.50 -42.71
C VAL A 209 10.47 7.57 -41.50
N LYS A 210 10.95 8.05 -40.35
CA LYS A 210 10.67 7.43 -39.04
C LYS A 210 10.21 8.49 -38.05
N ALA A 211 8.97 8.41 -37.59
CA ALA A 211 8.43 9.36 -36.62
C ALA A 211 9.09 9.21 -35.24
N MET A 212 9.25 10.35 -34.57
CA MET A 212 9.64 10.45 -33.17
C MET A 212 8.42 10.32 -32.27
N LEU A 213 8.65 10.27 -30.95
CA LEU A 213 7.56 10.38 -29.99
C LEU A 213 6.83 11.73 -30.17
N PRO A 214 5.48 11.75 -30.12
CA PRO A 214 4.72 12.98 -30.25
C PRO A 214 4.96 13.87 -29.02
N ALA A 215 5.11 15.17 -29.23
CA ALA A 215 5.21 16.15 -28.16
C ALA A 215 4.07 17.17 -28.27
N GLN A 216 3.79 17.90 -27.21
CA GLN A 216 2.95 19.10 -27.26
C GLN A 216 3.70 20.24 -26.59
N ASP A 217 3.74 21.39 -27.27
CA ASP A 217 4.32 22.62 -26.77
C ASP A 217 3.22 23.55 -26.20
N HIS A 218 3.67 24.61 -25.53
CA HIS A 218 2.81 25.61 -24.93
C HIS A 218 3.28 27.01 -25.36
N LYS A 219 2.64 27.61 -26.37
CA LYS A 219 3.10 28.87 -27.00
C LYS A 219 2.84 30.12 -26.18
N ARG A 220 1.80 30.14 -25.34
CA ARG A 220 1.36 31.35 -24.61
C ARG A 220 2.23 31.62 -23.37
N ILE A 221 2.51 32.90 -23.09
CA ILE A 221 3.45 33.34 -22.03
C ILE A 221 2.97 33.03 -20.61
N PHE A 222 1.65 33.07 -20.35
CA PHE A 222 1.07 32.88 -19.02
C PHE A 222 0.32 31.55 -18.91
N ASP A 223 0.09 31.11 -17.66
CA ASP A 223 -0.72 29.94 -17.33
C ASP A 223 -2.14 30.05 -17.93
N ASN A 224 -2.78 28.91 -18.14
CA ASN A 224 -4.10 28.76 -18.80
C ASN A 224 -4.13 29.31 -20.23
N ASP A 225 -2.99 29.24 -20.91
CA ASP A 225 -2.79 29.69 -22.29
C ASP A 225 -3.17 31.16 -22.53
N GLN A 226 -2.86 32.03 -21.56
CA GLN A 226 -3.15 33.47 -21.64
C GLN A 226 -1.94 34.30 -22.13
N GLY A 227 -2.22 35.52 -22.59
CA GLY A 227 -1.20 36.48 -23.03
C GLY A 227 -0.71 36.25 -24.48
N PRO A 228 0.29 36.99 -24.96
CA PRO A 228 0.80 36.88 -26.33
C PRO A 228 1.45 35.51 -26.62
N ASN A 229 1.47 35.14 -27.91
CA ASN A 229 2.24 33.99 -28.40
C ASN A 229 3.75 34.24 -28.25
N THR A 230 4.48 33.18 -27.94
CA THR A 230 5.94 33.15 -27.78
C THR A 230 6.55 32.09 -28.70
N GLY A 231 7.86 31.90 -28.61
CA GLY A 231 8.54 30.76 -29.25
C GLY A 231 8.32 29.42 -28.53
N GLY A 232 7.53 29.38 -27.45
CA GLY A 232 7.27 28.19 -26.63
C GLY A 232 7.75 28.38 -25.18
N MET A 233 6.85 28.19 -24.21
CA MET A 233 7.09 28.30 -22.77
C MET A 233 7.32 26.94 -22.09
N GLY A 234 7.20 25.85 -22.84
CA GLY A 234 7.44 24.49 -22.35
C GLY A 234 6.90 23.47 -23.33
N ALA A 235 7.28 22.21 -23.12
CA ALA A 235 6.80 21.09 -23.89
C ALA A 235 6.78 19.82 -23.03
N TYR A 236 6.08 18.80 -23.50
CA TYR A 236 6.13 17.47 -22.89
C TYR A 236 6.01 16.35 -23.91
N CYS A 237 6.55 15.18 -23.56
CA CYS A 237 6.66 14.01 -24.42
C CYS A 237 6.65 12.70 -23.59
N PRO A 238 5.98 11.61 -24.01
CA PRO A 238 5.07 11.54 -25.16
C PRO A 238 3.72 12.24 -24.88
N CYS A 239 3.11 12.81 -25.92
CA CYS A 239 1.80 13.42 -25.84
C CYS A 239 0.67 12.35 -25.95
N PRO A 240 -0.22 12.20 -24.95
CA PRO A 240 -1.24 11.14 -24.91
C PRO A 240 -2.43 11.40 -25.84
N LEU A 241 -2.48 12.56 -26.51
CA LEU A 241 -3.48 12.87 -27.53
C LEU A 241 -3.39 11.94 -28.74
N LEU A 242 -2.18 11.55 -29.08
CA LEU A 242 -1.93 10.75 -30.27
C LEU A 242 -1.66 9.30 -29.87
N THR A 243 -2.68 8.45 -30.03
CA THR A 243 -2.51 7.00 -29.85
C THR A 243 -1.46 6.45 -30.84
N LYS A 244 -0.91 5.26 -30.56
CA LYS A 244 0.02 4.60 -31.49
C LYS A 244 -0.52 4.49 -32.92
N LYS A 245 -1.81 4.16 -33.09
CA LYS A 245 -2.48 4.14 -34.40
C LYS A 245 -2.58 5.53 -35.03
N GLY A 246 -2.81 6.56 -34.21
CA GLY A 246 -2.79 7.96 -34.65
C GLY A 246 -1.42 8.38 -35.17
N LEU A 247 -0.35 8.03 -34.45
CA LEU A 247 1.03 8.30 -34.86
C LEU A 247 1.38 7.60 -36.18
N GLU A 248 1.02 6.31 -36.33
CA GLU A 248 1.17 5.57 -37.59
C GLU A 248 0.40 6.21 -38.74
N CYS A 249 -0.78 6.79 -38.47
CA CYS A 249 -1.56 7.51 -39.46
C CYS A 249 -0.85 8.80 -39.91
N VAL A 250 -0.30 9.57 -38.98
CA VAL A 250 0.47 10.80 -39.28
C VAL A 250 1.73 10.45 -40.07
N GLU A 251 2.48 9.42 -39.65
CA GLU A 251 3.68 8.96 -40.36
C GLU A 251 3.36 8.61 -41.82
N LYS A 252 2.31 7.81 -42.06
CA LYS A 252 1.96 7.35 -43.41
C LYS A 252 1.29 8.42 -44.28
N LYS A 253 0.28 9.11 -43.75
CA LYS A 253 -0.58 10.01 -44.54
C LYS A 253 -0.03 11.43 -44.68
N VAL A 254 0.86 11.86 -43.79
CA VAL A 254 1.43 13.21 -43.82
C VAL A 254 2.90 13.15 -44.15
N LEU A 255 3.70 12.53 -43.27
CA LEU A 255 5.16 12.64 -43.35
C LEU A 255 5.76 11.87 -44.54
N GLN A 256 5.34 10.62 -44.73
CA GLN A 256 5.80 9.77 -45.84
C GLN A 256 5.32 10.31 -47.19
N ARG A 257 4.05 10.78 -47.27
CA ARG A 257 3.54 11.46 -48.48
C ARG A 257 4.34 12.70 -48.85
N ALA A 258 4.74 13.50 -47.86
CA ALA A 258 5.61 14.65 -48.09
C ALA A 258 6.96 14.23 -48.67
N VAL A 259 7.57 13.15 -48.18
CA VAL A 259 8.83 12.64 -48.76
C VAL A 259 8.67 12.19 -50.20
N GLU A 260 7.62 11.43 -50.48
CA GLU A 260 7.31 10.98 -51.84
C GLU A 260 7.06 12.17 -52.78
N GLY A 261 6.40 13.22 -52.30
CA GLY A 261 6.16 14.44 -53.05
C GLY A 261 7.46 15.18 -53.40
N PHE A 262 8.36 15.36 -52.44
CA PHE A 262 9.68 15.96 -52.69
C PHE A 262 10.47 15.14 -53.72
N LYS A 263 10.45 13.81 -53.59
CA LYS A 263 11.12 12.90 -54.53
C LYS A 263 10.55 13.01 -55.95
N LYS A 264 9.22 13.05 -56.10
CA LYS A 264 8.55 13.25 -57.40
C LYS A 264 8.93 14.59 -58.06
N ASP A 265 9.13 15.61 -57.25
CA ASP A 265 9.52 16.94 -57.71
C ASP A 265 11.04 17.12 -57.87
N ASN A 266 11.82 16.03 -57.73
CA ASN A 266 13.29 16.03 -57.77
C ASN A 266 13.93 16.99 -56.75
N ILE A 267 13.31 17.14 -55.58
CA ILE A 267 13.80 17.96 -54.48
C ILE A 267 14.45 17.05 -53.43
N LYS A 268 15.74 17.29 -53.15
CA LYS A 268 16.47 16.56 -52.10
C LYS A 268 16.09 17.10 -50.72
N PHE A 269 15.52 16.25 -49.87
CA PHE A 269 15.15 16.57 -48.50
C PHE A 269 15.75 15.54 -47.54
N VAL A 270 16.60 15.99 -46.62
CA VAL A 270 17.21 15.18 -45.55
C VAL A 270 17.08 15.97 -44.26
N GLY A 271 16.57 15.38 -43.18
CA GLY A 271 16.38 16.10 -41.90
C GLY A 271 15.02 15.87 -41.24
N PRO A 272 14.73 16.58 -40.13
CA PRO A 272 13.49 16.42 -39.38
C PRO A 272 12.27 17.11 -40.05
N LYS A 273 11.03 16.67 -39.74
CA LYS A 273 9.75 17.21 -40.28
C LYS A 273 8.65 17.39 -39.22
N VAL A 274 7.71 18.34 -39.37
CA VAL A 274 6.54 18.61 -38.47
C VAL A 274 5.22 18.85 -39.29
N LEU A 275 4.03 18.75 -38.66
CA LEU A 275 2.68 18.88 -39.28
C LEU A 275 2.39 20.28 -39.87
N GLU A 276 2.71 21.36 -39.13
CA GLU A 276 3.16 22.60 -39.76
C GLU A 276 4.60 22.35 -40.19
N PHE A 277 4.86 22.36 -41.51
CA PHE A 277 6.15 21.91 -42.01
C PHE A 277 7.29 22.86 -41.65
N ASN A 278 7.91 22.54 -40.52
CA ASN A 278 9.26 22.96 -40.21
C ASN A 278 10.23 21.89 -40.68
N CYS A 279 11.39 22.31 -41.19
CA CYS A 279 12.40 21.42 -41.78
C CYS A 279 13.63 21.22 -40.88
N ARG A 280 13.50 21.61 -39.61
CA ARG A 280 14.49 21.52 -38.53
C ARG A 280 13.80 21.11 -37.22
N PHE A 281 14.60 20.70 -36.24
CA PHE A 281 14.15 20.36 -34.89
C PHE A 281 13.37 21.54 -34.25
N GLY A 282 12.36 21.25 -33.43
CA GLY A 282 11.58 22.25 -32.69
C GLY A 282 12.34 22.80 -31.49
N ASP A 283 11.89 23.92 -30.93
CA ASP A 283 12.44 24.50 -29.70
C ASP A 283 11.23 25.14 -28.97
N PRO A 284 10.70 24.55 -27.87
CA PRO A 284 11.42 23.66 -26.94
C PRO A 284 11.16 22.14 -27.05
N GLU A 285 10.58 21.61 -28.15
CA GLU A 285 10.21 20.17 -28.20
C GLU A 285 11.43 19.23 -28.23
N THR A 286 12.55 19.67 -28.81
CA THR A 286 13.76 18.86 -28.92
C THR A 286 14.31 18.50 -27.54
N GLU A 287 14.20 19.42 -26.60
CA GLU A 287 14.67 19.34 -25.24
C GLU A 287 13.90 18.30 -24.41
N VAL A 288 12.68 17.93 -24.80
CA VAL A 288 11.91 16.84 -24.16
C VAL A 288 11.93 15.54 -24.96
N ILE A 289 12.16 15.59 -26.28
CA ILE A 289 12.24 14.40 -27.12
C ILE A 289 13.60 13.70 -27.00
N LEU A 290 14.71 14.42 -27.14
CA LEU A 290 16.05 13.81 -27.18
C LEU A 290 16.46 13.10 -25.87
N PRO A 291 16.07 13.56 -24.66
CA PRO A 291 16.35 12.82 -23.43
C PRO A 291 15.69 11.43 -23.35
N LEU A 292 14.63 11.21 -24.13
CA LEU A 292 13.93 9.92 -24.23
C LEU A 292 14.51 9.02 -25.33
N LEU A 293 15.29 9.56 -26.28
CA LEU A 293 15.90 8.78 -27.36
C LEU A 293 17.01 7.88 -26.81
N GLU A 294 16.89 6.56 -27.01
CA GLU A 294 17.94 5.60 -26.67
C GLU A 294 18.90 5.36 -27.82
N SER A 295 18.41 5.39 -29.07
CA SER A 295 19.26 5.23 -30.25
C SER A 295 20.35 6.29 -30.34
N ASP A 296 21.49 5.93 -30.94
CA ASP A 296 22.58 6.85 -31.20
C ASP A 296 22.16 7.89 -32.26
N LEU A 297 22.10 9.17 -31.85
CA LEU A 297 21.66 10.25 -32.72
C LEU A 297 22.61 10.48 -33.91
N TYR A 298 23.91 10.24 -33.74
CA TYR A 298 24.89 10.38 -34.82
C TYR A 298 24.64 9.34 -35.92
N ASP A 299 24.38 8.09 -35.54
CA ASP A 299 24.07 7.01 -36.50
C ASP A 299 22.77 7.28 -37.26
N VAL A 300 21.73 7.74 -36.55
CA VAL A 300 20.45 8.08 -37.16
C VAL A 300 20.63 9.20 -38.19
N MET A 301 21.35 10.28 -37.84
CA MET A 301 21.58 11.42 -38.75
C MET A 301 22.47 11.05 -39.94
N THR A 302 23.50 10.22 -39.72
CA THR A 302 24.38 9.72 -40.78
C THR A 302 23.62 8.82 -41.75
N ALA A 303 22.75 7.93 -41.23
CA ALA A 303 21.88 7.09 -42.06
C ALA A 303 20.91 7.94 -42.90
N CYS A 304 20.42 9.07 -42.35
CA CYS A 304 19.63 10.03 -43.12
C CYS A 304 20.42 10.61 -44.30
N CYS A 305 21.69 10.98 -44.08
CA CYS A 305 22.54 11.53 -45.14
C CYS A 305 22.90 10.50 -46.21
N ASN A 306 23.01 9.23 -45.84
CA ASN A 306 23.41 8.13 -46.72
C ASN A 306 22.24 7.46 -47.47
N GLY A 307 20.98 7.81 -47.17
CA GLY A 307 19.83 7.12 -47.75
C GLY A 307 19.62 5.70 -47.22
N SER A 308 20.09 5.43 -45.99
CA SER A 308 20.05 4.11 -45.35
C SER A 308 19.20 4.11 -44.06
N LEU A 309 18.27 5.04 -43.91
CA LEU A 309 17.47 5.17 -42.68
C LEU A 309 16.58 3.94 -42.46
N ASN A 310 16.17 3.24 -43.53
CA ASN A 310 15.44 1.97 -43.42
C ASN A 310 16.14 0.92 -42.55
N GLN A 311 17.48 0.95 -42.44
CA GLN A 311 18.28 0.01 -41.65
C GLN A 311 18.32 0.34 -40.15
N ILE A 312 17.90 1.53 -39.74
CA ILE A 312 17.95 1.97 -38.34
C ILE A 312 16.63 1.65 -37.64
N SER A 313 16.63 1.10 -36.43
CA SER A 313 15.42 1.00 -35.61
C SER A 313 15.48 2.04 -34.48
N LEU A 314 14.49 2.94 -34.41
CA LEU A 314 14.44 3.93 -33.33
C LEU A 314 13.95 3.27 -32.04
N SER A 315 14.74 3.43 -30.97
CA SER A 315 14.44 2.98 -29.61
C SER A 315 14.32 4.18 -28.67
N TRP A 316 13.40 4.07 -27.72
CA TRP A 316 13.05 5.13 -26.78
C TRP A 316 12.95 4.54 -25.39
N LYS A 317 13.29 5.33 -24.36
CA LYS A 317 13.17 4.91 -22.96
C LYS A 317 11.71 4.55 -22.64
N SER A 318 11.49 3.32 -22.20
CA SER A 318 10.16 2.85 -21.82
C SER A 318 9.71 3.40 -20.47
N ASN A 319 8.40 3.60 -20.28
CA ASN A 319 7.78 4.01 -19.02
C ASN A 319 8.32 5.34 -18.45
N LEU A 320 8.74 6.28 -19.30
CA LEU A 320 9.15 7.61 -18.89
C LEU A 320 8.44 8.66 -19.72
N ASN A 321 8.11 9.77 -19.06
CA ASN A 321 7.60 11.00 -19.65
C ASN A 321 8.60 12.10 -19.35
N ALA A 322 8.88 12.96 -20.31
CA ALA A 322 9.69 14.15 -20.17
C ALA A 322 8.79 15.39 -20.19
N VAL A 323 8.98 16.29 -19.23
CA VAL A 323 8.35 17.61 -19.22
C VAL A 323 9.44 18.66 -19.09
N GLY A 324 9.39 19.69 -19.92
CA GLY A 324 10.33 20.79 -19.96
C GLY A 324 9.62 22.13 -19.77
N VAL A 325 10.09 22.93 -18.81
CA VAL A 325 9.54 24.26 -18.51
C VAL A 325 10.57 25.33 -18.88
N VAL A 326 10.20 26.26 -19.77
CA VAL A 326 11.08 27.36 -20.21
C VAL A 326 11.04 28.50 -19.19
N MET A 327 12.22 29.01 -18.85
CA MET A 327 12.41 30.22 -18.06
C MET A 327 12.79 31.37 -18.98
N ALA A 328 11.98 32.42 -18.99
CA ALA A 328 12.12 33.61 -19.83
C ALA A 328 12.56 34.85 -19.03
N SER A 329 13.21 35.78 -19.71
CA SER A 329 13.60 37.09 -19.17
C SER A 329 12.39 38.01 -18.99
N ARG A 330 12.48 38.94 -18.03
CA ARG A 330 11.47 39.98 -17.81
C ARG A 330 11.12 40.70 -19.12
N GLY A 331 9.82 40.78 -19.39
CA GLY A 331 9.25 41.52 -20.53
C GLY A 331 9.09 40.71 -21.82
N TYR A 332 9.55 39.45 -21.86
CA TYR A 332 9.34 38.56 -23.01
C TYR A 332 7.84 38.28 -23.19
N PRO A 333 7.28 38.25 -24.42
CA PRO A 333 7.93 38.26 -25.73
C PRO A 333 8.16 39.64 -26.39
N GLU A 334 7.67 40.72 -25.81
CA GLU A 334 7.73 42.06 -26.41
C GLU A 334 9.12 42.71 -26.24
N THR A 335 9.69 42.62 -25.04
CA THR A 335 11.03 43.11 -24.69
C THR A 335 11.82 42.00 -23.98
N SER A 336 13.10 42.19 -23.66
CA SER A 336 13.85 41.21 -22.85
C SER A 336 14.99 41.87 -22.12
N SER A 337 15.02 41.77 -20.78
CA SER A 337 16.20 42.16 -20.01
C SER A 337 17.40 41.26 -20.33
N LYS A 338 18.61 41.82 -20.27
CA LYS A 338 19.88 41.08 -20.45
C LYS A 338 20.84 41.41 -19.31
N GLY A 339 21.79 40.51 -19.07
CA GLY A 339 22.88 40.69 -18.11
C GLY A 339 22.56 40.31 -16.67
N GLN A 340 21.41 39.65 -16.42
CA GLN A 340 21.05 39.22 -15.06
C GLN A 340 21.77 37.92 -14.70
N VAL A 341 22.38 37.87 -13.52
CA VAL A 341 23.14 36.71 -13.03
C VAL A 341 22.20 35.52 -12.81
N ILE A 342 22.63 34.35 -13.29
CA ILE A 342 21.90 33.10 -13.20
C ILE A 342 22.58 32.18 -12.19
N THR A 343 21.83 31.64 -11.23
CA THR A 343 22.32 30.69 -10.21
C THR A 343 21.40 29.46 -10.09
N GLY A 344 21.88 28.41 -9.42
CA GLY A 344 21.09 27.21 -9.09
C GLY A 344 21.00 26.13 -10.19
N ILE A 345 21.67 26.31 -11.32
CA ILE A 345 21.67 25.32 -12.43
C ILE A 345 22.31 24.00 -11.99
N ASP A 346 23.47 24.06 -11.32
CA ASP A 346 24.20 22.87 -10.89
C ASP A 346 23.40 22.04 -9.88
N GLU A 347 22.65 22.69 -8.99
CA GLU A 347 21.76 22.03 -8.02
C GLU A 347 20.63 21.23 -8.68
N VAL A 348 20.22 21.62 -9.88
CA VAL A 348 19.24 20.87 -10.69
C VAL A 348 19.94 19.77 -11.47
N ASN A 349 21.07 20.05 -12.12
CA ASN A 349 21.78 19.10 -12.97
C ASN A 349 22.39 17.91 -12.20
N VAL A 350 22.68 18.05 -10.90
CA VAL A 350 23.11 16.92 -10.05
C VAL A 350 21.98 15.94 -9.73
N ARG A 351 20.71 16.32 -9.93
CA ARG A 351 19.57 15.45 -9.66
C ARG A 351 19.43 14.44 -10.79
N ASN A 352 19.23 13.18 -10.43
CA ASN A 352 18.91 12.14 -11.41
C ASN A 352 17.69 12.55 -12.24
N ASN A 353 17.69 12.21 -13.53
CA ASN A 353 16.59 12.47 -14.47
C ASN A 353 16.24 13.95 -14.68
N HIS A 354 17.14 14.87 -14.36
CA HIS A 354 17.00 16.30 -14.66
C HIS A 354 18.08 16.74 -15.64
N VAL A 355 17.71 17.64 -16.56
CA VAL A 355 18.65 18.29 -17.47
C VAL A 355 18.20 19.73 -17.69
N VAL A 356 19.13 20.69 -17.56
CA VAL A 356 18.88 22.10 -17.90
C VAL A 356 19.57 22.43 -19.23
N PHE A 357 18.79 22.77 -20.25
CA PHE A 357 19.33 23.27 -21.52
C PHE A 357 19.32 24.80 -21.55
N HIS A 358 20.34 25.36 -22.20
CA HIS A 358 20.57 26.80 -22.23
C HIS A 358 20.17 27.38 -23.58
N CYS A 359 19.28 28.38 -23.54
CA CYS A 359 18.85 29.15 -24.69
C CYS A 359 19.70 30.43 -24.77
N GLY A 360 19.18 31.58 -24.34
CA GLY A 360 19.90 32.85 -24.33
C GLY A 360 20.74 33.07 -23.07
N THR A 361 21.93 32.46 -22.99
CA THR A 361 22.90 32.72 -21.89
C THR A 361 24.26 33.19 -22.42
N ALA A 362 24.99 33.98 -21.64
CA ALA A 362 26.35 34.42 -21.92
C ALA A 362 27.20 34.45 -20.65
N LEU A 363 28.53 34.54 -20.80
CA LEU A 363 29.44 34.75 -19.67
C LEU A 363 29.85 36.23 -19.63
N LYS A 364 29.67 36.88 -18.48
CA LYS A 364 30.11 38.26 -18.23
C LYS A 364 30.71 38.35 -16.83
N ASP A 365 31.93 38.87 -16.71
CA ASP A 365 32.64 39.03 -15.43
C ASP A 365 32.67 37.71 -14.61
N ASN A 366 32.99 36.59 -15.28
CA ASN A 366 32.95 35.21 -14.75
C ASN A 366 31.58 34.71 -14.23
N ASN A 367 30.50 35.46 -14.44
CA ASN A 367 29.15 35.06 -14.09
C ASN A 367 28.36 34.65 -15.33
N LEU A 368 27.57 33.58 -15.21
CA LEU A 368 26.58 33.24 -16.22
C LEU A 368 25.42 34.24 -16.15
N VAL A 369 25.07 34.85 -17.27
CA VAL A 369 24.04 35.90 -17.34
C VAL A 369 23.02 35.66 -18.44
N THR A 370 21.83 36.26 -18.29
CA THR A 370 20.79 36.26 -19.32
C THR A 370 21.25 37.02 -20.58
N ASN A 371 20.96 36.49 -21.76
CA ASN A 371 21.33 37.09 -23.05
C ASN A 371 20.26 36.89 -24.16
N GLY A 372 19.03 36.51 -23.79
CA GLY A 372 17.92 36.34 -24.73
C GLY A 372 16.56 36.33 -24.04
N GLY A 373 15.49 36.27 -24.84
CA GLY A 373 14.11 36.22 -24.34
C GLY A 373 13.83 34.94 -23.58
N ARG A 374 13.98 33.78 -24.24
CA ARG A 374 14.05 32.47 -23.58
C ARG A 374 15.47 32.25 -23.08
N VAL A 375 15.64 31.90 -21.81
CA VAL A 375 16.94 31.83 -21.15
C VAL A 375 17.37 30.38 -20.94
N LEU A 376 16.50 29.58 -20.32
CA LEU A 376 16.76 28.18 -19.98
C LEU A 376 15.50 27.34 -20.21
N ILE A 377 15.67 26.02 -20.27
CA ILE A 377 14.58 25.05 -20.10
C ILE A 377 15.01 23.97 -19.12
N ALA A 378 14.22 23.79 -18.06
CA ALA A 378 14.44 22.75 -17.06
C ALA A 378 13.58 21.53 -17.42
N VAL A 379 14.24 20.41 -17.71
CA VAL A 379 13.60 19.16 -18.15
C VAL A 379 13.69 18.12 -17.04
N SER A 380 12.57 17.43 -16.77
CA SER A 380 12.50 16.32 -15.82
C SER A 380 11.87 15.09 -16.46
N LEU A 381 12.41 13.90 -16.15
CA LEU A 381 11.90 12.60 -16.61
C LEU A 381 11.32 11.80 -15.44
N ALA A 382 10.07 11.35 -15.57
CA ALA A 382 9.41 10.53 -14.55
C ALA A 382 8.43 9.49 -15.14
N PRO A 383 8.10 8.42 -14.38
CA PRO A 383 7.17 7.40 -14.85
C PRO A 383 5.74 7.88 -15.12
N GLN A 384 5.33 8.97 -14.46
CA GLN A 384 4.02 9.57 -14.62
C GLN A 384 4.16 11.00 -15.13
N LEU A 385 3.33 11.41 -16.10
CA LEU A 385 3.36 12.75 -16.68
C LEU A 385 3.15 13.85 -15.62
N VAL A 386 2.25 13.62 -14.67
CA VAL A 386 2.00 14.54 -13.54
C VAL A 386 3.23 14.74 -12.66
N LEU A 387 3.99 13.66 -12.42
CA LEU A 387 5.20 13.72 -11.60
C LEU A 387 6.33 14.45 -12.33
N ALA A 388 6.51 14.19 -13.63
CA ALA A 388 7.49 14.89 -14.45
C ALA A 388 7.19 16.40 -14.52
N ALA A 389 5.92 16.79 -14.66
CA ALA A 389 5.50 18.19 -14.69
C ALA A 389 5.76 18.91 -13.35
N ALA A 390 5.40 18.26 -12.24
CA ALA A 390 5.67 18.81 -10.91
C ALA A 390 7.17 18.98 -10.64
N GLN A 391 7.99 18.00 -11.04
CA GLN A 391 9.44 18.04 -10.85
C GLN A 391 10.12 19.10 -11.73
N ALA A 392 9.72 19.24 -12.99
CA ALA A 392 10.24 20.27 -13.90
C ALA A 392 9.90 21.69 -13.39
N THR A 393 8.66 21.90 -12.92
CA THR A 393 8.24 23.17 -12.30
C THR A 393 9.07 23.47 -11.04
N LYS A 394 9.30 22.46 -10.19
CA LYS A 394 10.14 22.59 -9.00
C LYS A 394 11.60 22.91 -9.31
N ALA A 395 12.12 22.46 -10.45
CA ALA A 395 13.45 22.81 -10.91
C ALA A 395 13.56 24.30 -11.26
N CYS A 396 12.54 24.89 -11.89
CA CYS A 396 12.47 26.34 -12.14
C CYS A 396 12.42 27.18 -10.86
N GLU A 397 11.88 26.66 -9.77
CA GLU A 397 11.96 27.33 -8.46
C GLU A 397 13.38 27.35 -7.89
N THR A 398 14.22 26.37 -8.23
CA THR A 398 15.61 26.26 -7.74
C THR A 398 16.51 27.26 -8.48
N ILE A 399 16.33 27.39 -9.79
CA ILE A 399 17.10 28.32 -10.62
C ILE A 399 16.63 29.76 -10.40
N LYS A 400 17.58 30.71 -10.29
CA LYS A 400 17.29 32.13 -10.02
C LYS A 400 17.99 33.06 -11.00
N PHE A 401 17.24 34.02 -11.53
CA PHE A 401 17.73 35.28 -12.08
C PHE A 401 16.66 36.39 -11.94
N ASP A 402 17.07 37.65 -11.90
CA ASP A 402 16.14 38.78 -11.71
C ASP A 402 15.08 38.84 -12.82
N GLY A 403 13.82 38.89 -12.38
CA GLY A 403 12.66 39.03 -13.27
C GLY A 403 12.32 37.79 -14.11
N GLN A 404 12.74 36.60 -13.68
CA GLN A 404 12.39 35.34 -14.35
C GLN A 404 10.88 35.09 -14.44
N GLN A 405 10.44 34.55 -15.58
CA GLN A 405 9.04 34.18 -15.84
C GLN A 405 8.98 32.74 -16.37
N TYR A 406 8.07 31.92 -15.87
CA TYR A 406 7.81 30.56 -16.36
C TYR A 406 6.38 30.15 -15.99
N ARG A 407 5.87 29.10 -16.66
CA ARG A 407 4.52 28.56 -16.45
C ARG A 407 4.50 27.41 -15.45
N HIS A 408 3.39 27.26 -14.73
CA HIS A 408 3.18 26.21 -13.72
C HIS A 408 2.23 25.08 -14.21
N ASP A 409 1.67 25.22 -15.40
CA ASP A 409 0.63 24.36 -15.95
C ASP A 409 1.07 23.57 -17.20
N ILE A 410 2.39 23.49 -17.45
CA ILE A 410 2.93 22.71 -18.57
C ILE A 410 2.51 21.24 -18.41
N ALA A 411 2.00 20.65 -19.50
CA ALA A 411 1.42 19.31 -19.58
C ALA A 411 0.04 19.11 -18.93
N GLN A 412 -0.59 20.13 -18.33
CA GLN A 412 -1.88 19.98 -17.63
C GLN A 412 -2.97 19.33 -18.50
N LYS A 413 -3.05 19.70 -19.80
CA LYS A 413 -3.99 19.14 -20.77
C LYS A 413 -3.79 17.64 -21.06
N GLY A 414 -2.57 17.14 -20.89
CA GLY A 414 -2.21 15.75 -21.11
C GLY A 414 -2.45 14.84 -19.90
N ILE A 415 -2.38 15.37 -18.67
CA ILE A 415 -2.35 14.57 -17.44
C ILE A 415 -3.61 13.69 -17.27
N ALA A 416 -4.81 14.27 -17.38
CA ALA A 416 -6.05 13.52 -17.17
C ALA A 416 -6.19 12.35 -18.15
N ARG A 417 -5.83 12.57 -19.41
CA ARG A 417 -5.87 11.54 -20.46
C ARG A 417 -4.83 10.44 -20.23
N ALA A 418 -3.61 10.82 -19.82
CA ALA A 418 -2.56 9.86 -19.49
C ALA A 418 -3.00 8.93 -18.34
N ILE A 419 -3.59 9.48 -17.27
CA ILE A 419 -4.08 8.68 -16.13
C ILE A 419 -5.16 7.67 -16.58
N LEU A 420 -6.13 8.11 -17.39
CA LEU A 420 -7.20 7.24 -17.85
C LEU A 420 -6.72 6.12 -18.79
N GLN A 421 -5.65 6.34 -19.55
CA GLN A 421 -5.13 5.35 -20.51
C GLN A 421 -4.12 4.38 -19.88
N THR A 422 -3.29 4.84 -18.94
CA THR A 422 -2.13 4.08 -18.44
C THR A 422 -2.02 4.00 -16.92
N GLY A 423 -3.09 4.31 -16.19
CA GLY A 423 -3.14 4.21 -14.72
C GLY A 423 -2.84 2.78 -14.22
N GLN A 424 -2.06 2.66 -13.15
CA GLN A 424 -1.55 1.38 -12.66
C GLN A 424 -2.31 0.79 -11.46
N LEU A 425 -3.19 1.56 -10.81
CA LEU A 425 -3.99 1.07 -9.68
C LEU A 425 -5.14 0.19 -10.16
N THR A 426 -5.16 -1.07 -9.72
CA THR A 426 -6.21 -2.05 -10.02
C THR A 426 -6.81 -2.58 -8.71
N TYR A 427 -8.01 -3.19 -8.78
CA TYR A 427 -8.64 -3.83 -7.60
C TYR A 427 -7.75 -4.92 -6.99
N LYS A 428 -7.01 -5.65 -7.84
CA LYS A 428 -5.98 -6.60 -7.39
C LYS A 428 -4.81 -5.91 -6.68
N ALA A 429 -4.38 -4.74 -7.16
CA ALA A 429 -3.37 -3.94 -6.46
C ALA A 429 -3.88 -3.37 -5.12
N SER A 430 -5.19 -3.35 -4.89
CA SER A 430 -5.81 -3.06 -3.60
C SER A 430 -5.89 -4.27 -2.66
N GLY A 431 -5.31 -5.42 -3.05
CA GLY A 431 -5.21 -6.61 -2.21
C GLY A 431 -6.36 -7.61 -2.34
N VAL A 432 -7.23 -7.49 -3.35
CA VAL A 432 -8.34 -8.42 -3.60
C VAL A 432 -8.12 -9.26 -4.86
N ASP A 433 -7.98 -10.59 -4.73
CA ASP A 433 -7.74 -11.51 -5.86
C ASP A 433 -8.97 -12.33 -6.26
N ILE A 434 -9.69 -11.83 -7.27
CA ILE A 434 -10.85 -12.49 -7.87
C ILE A 434 -10.50 -13.88 -8.44
N THR A 435 -9.26 -14.10 -8.87
CA THR A 435 -8.82 -15.38 -9.46
C THR A 435 -8.75 -16.46 -8.38
N ALA A 436 -8.15 -16.13 -7.24
CA ALA A 436 -8.04 -17.04 -6.10
C ALA A 436 -9.43 -17.44 -5.56
N GLY A 437 -10.39 -16.50 -5.53
CA GLY A 437 -11.77 -16.78 -5.17
C GLY A 437 -12.44 -17.82 -6.10
N ASN A 438 -12.26 -17.68 -7.41
CA ASN A 438 -12.79 -18.64 -8.39
C ASN A 438 -12.16 -20.04 -8.26
N ASP A 439 -10.86 -20.10 -7.98
CA ASP A 439 -10.15 -21.36 -7.78
C ASP A 439 -10.67 -22.10 -6.54
N LEU A 440 -10.89 -21.40 -5.43
CA LEU A 440 -11.50 -21.96 -4.22
C LEU A 440 -12.87 -22.61 -4.52
N VAL A 441 -13.75 -21.91 -5.24
CA VAL A 441 -15.08 -22.42 -5.62
C VAL A 441 -14.97 -23.74 -6.38
N SER A 442 -13.97 -23.89 -7.26
CA SER A 442 -13.76 -25.13 -8.01
C SER A 442 -13.39 -26.32 -7.11
N HIS A 443 -12.62 -26.06 -6.04
CA HIS A 443 -12.14 -27.08 -5.11
C HIS A 443 -13.18 -27.53 -4.08
N ILE A 444 -14.12 -26.67 -3.69
CA ILE A 444 -15.13 -26.99 -2.66
C ILE A 444 -16.39 -27.66 -3.23
N LYS A 445 -16.64 -27.54 -4.54
CA LYS A 445 -17.80 -28.15 -5.22
C LYS A 445 -18.02 -29.64 -4.90
N PRO A 446 -17.00 -30.52 -4.90
CA PRO A 446 -17.19 -31.93 -4.55
C PRO A 446 -17.64 -32.14 -3.09
N ALA A 447 -17.07 -31.37 -2.15
CA ALA A 447 -17.40 -31.48 -0.73
C ALA A 447 -18.86 -31.11 -0.47
N ALA A 448 -19.33 -29.99 -1.04
CA ALA A 448 -20.73 -29.60 -0.91
C ALA A 448 -21.69 -30.57 -1.63
N LYS A 449 -21.35 -31.03 -2.83
CA LYS A 449 -22.18 -32.02 -3.55
C LYS A 449 -22.37 -33.31 -2.75
N SER A 450 -21.39 -33.70 -1.94
CA SER A 450 -21.49 -34.88 -1.05
C SER A 450 -22.53 -34.72 0.07
N THR A 451 -23.03 -33.50 0.31
CA THR A 451 -24.06 -33.20 1.31
C THR A 451 -25.49 -33.17 0.72
N ASN A 452 -25.64 -33.41 -0.59
CA ASN A 452 -26.93 -33.31 -1.26
C ASN A 452 -27.97 -34.27 -0.65
N ARG A 453 -29.18 -33.73 -0.47
CA ARG A 453 -30.37 -34.48 -0.04
C ARG A 453 -31.57 -34.18 -0.96
N SER A 454 -32.67 -34.92 -0.78
CA SER A 454 -33.92 -34.63 -1.50
C SER A 454 -34.38 -33.20 -1.20
N GLY A 455 -34.78 -32.47 -2.25
CA GLY A 455 -35.18 -31.07 -2.18
C GLY A 455 -34.16 -30.06 -2.73
N VAL A 456 -32.88 -30.40 -2.85
CA VAL A 456 -31.87 -29.45 -3.38
C VAL A 456 -32.11 -29.19 -4.87
N ILE A 457 -32.19 -27.91 -5.28
CA ILE A 457 -32.30 -27.48 -6.67
C ILE A 457 -31.06 -26.68 -7.06
N GLY A 458 -30.39 -27.09 -8.15
CA GLY A 458 -29.20 -26.41 -8.67
C GLY A 458 -27.88 -26.89 -8.05
N GLY A 459 -26.86 -26.02 -8.03
CA GLY A 459 -25.55 -26.31 -7.47
C GLY A 459 -24.80 -25.05 -7.03
N LEU A 460 -23.67 -25.24 -6.35
CA LEU A 460 -22.83 -24.15 -5.85
C LEU A 460 -22.39 -23.17 -6.94
N GLY A 461 -22.49 -21.88 -6.63
CA GLY A 461 -22.08 -20.76 -7.50
C GLY A 461 -23.21 -19.97 -8.14
N GLY A 462 -24.48 -20.24 -7.78
CA GLY A 462 -25.59 -19.33 -8.06
C GLY A 462 -25.67 -18.21 -7.03
N PHE A 463 -26.25 -17.06 -7.39
CA PHE A 463 -26.47 -15.92 -6.47
C PHE A 463 -27.38 -16.27 -5.27
N GLY A 464 -28.00 -17.46 -5.25
CA GLY A 464 -28.78 -17.98 -4.14
C GLY A 464 -28.98 -19.50 -4.24
N GLY A 465 -29.21 -20.15 -3.11
CA GLY A 465 -29.57 -21.56 -3.02
C GLY A 465 -31.08 -21.78 -3.07
N LEU A 466 -31.54 -22.82 -3.77
CA LEU A 466 -32.95 -23.18 -3.90
C LEU A 466 -33.22 -24.55 -3.27
N PHE A 467 -34.34 -24.66 -2.54
CA PHE A 467 -34.74 -25.90 -1.88
C PHE A 467 -36.26 -26.12 -1.99
N ASP A 468 -36.66 -27.30 -2.45
CA ASP A 468 -38.04 -27.76 -2.57
C ASP A 468 -38.42 -28.62 -1.36
N THR A 469 -39.21 -28.04 -0.46
CA THR A 469 -39.71 -28.71 0.76
C THR A 469 -40.66 -29.86 0.43
N LYS A 470 -41.43 -29.77 -0.65
CA LYS A 470 -42.35 -30.82 -1.06
C LYS A 470 -41.59 -32.04 -1.57
N ALA A 471 -40.55 -31.83 -2.38
CA ALA A 471 -39.65 -32.90 -2.80
C ALA A 471 -38.88 -33.52 -1.63
N ALA A 472 -38.63 -32.77 -0.55
CA ALA A 472 -38.05 -33.27 0.69
C ALA A 472 -39.03 -34.05 1.58
N GLY A 473 -40.32 -34.14 1.20
CA GLY A 473 -41.33 -34.96 1.87
C GLY A 473 -42.22 -34.22 2.87
N TYR A 474 -42.20 -32.88 2.89
CA TYR A 474 -43.05 -32.07 3.77
C TYR A 474 -44.38 -31.71 3.11
N ASN A 475 -45.44 -31.62 3.93
CA ASN A 475 -46.80 -31.32 3.49
C ASN A 475 -47.24 -29.88 3.85
N ASP A 476 -47.19 -29.49 5.13
CA ASP A 476 -47.45 -28.11 5.60
C ASP A 476 -46.28 -27.63 6.49
N PRO A 477 -45.08 -27.47 5.89
CA PRO A 477 -43.90 -27.10 6.66
C PRO A 477 -43.93 -25.64 7.10
N LEU A 478 -43.55 -25.40 8.34
CA LEU A 478 -42.99 -24.14 8.80
C LEU A 478 -41.47 -24.17 8.61
N LEU A 479 -40.92 -23.09 8.07
CA LEU A 479 -39.47 -22.92 7.94
C LEU A 479 -38.90 -22.19 9.15
N VAL A 480 -37.79 -22.71 9.66
CA VAL A 480 -37.05 -22.15 10.78
C VAL A 480 -35.65 -21.79 10.31
N SER A 481 -35.27 -20.53 10.45
CA SER A 481 -33.94 -20.03 10.09
C SER A 481 -33.11 -19.80 11.35
N GLY A 482 -31.85 -20.20 11.34
CA GLY A 482 -30.88 -19.93 12.40
C GLY A 482 -29.58 -19.38 11.82
N THR A 483 -28.94 -18.45 12.54
CA THR A 483 -27.63 -17.91 12.18
C THR A 483 -26.77 -17.76 13.42
N ASP A 484 -25.50 -18.13 13.31
CA ASP A 484 -24.50 -17.95 14.37
C ASP A 484 -23.08 -18.00 13.79
N GLY A 485 -22.10 -17.64 14.61
CA GLY A 485 -20.68 -17.79 14.35
C GLY A 485 -20.00 -18.75 15.33
N VAL A 486 -18.68 -18.92 15.20
CA VAL A 486 -17.88 -19.78 16.10
C VAL A 486 -17.25 -18.98 17.25
N GLY A 487 -17.20 -17.65 17.13
CA GLY A 487 -16.67 -16.75 18.15
C GLY A 487 -15.15 -16.89 18.36
N THR A 488 -14.68 -16.63 19.58
CA THR A 488 -13.23 -16.52 19.86
C THR A 488 -12.48 -17.85 19.88
N LYS A 489 -13.16 -18.99 19.68
CA LYS A 489 -12.53 -20.29 19.42
C LYS A 489 -11.67 -20.25 18.12
N LEU A 490 -12.03 -19.38 17.17
CA LEU A 490 -11.25 -19.11 15.95
C LEU A 490 -9.79 -18.75 16.23
N LYS A 491 -9.52 -18.00 17.30
CA LYS A 491 -8.14 -17.62 17.67
C LYS A 491 -7.28 -18.82 18.03
N ILE A 492 -7.87 -19.85 18.63
CA ILE A 492 -7.14 -21.09 18.96
C ILE A 492 -6.88 -21.90 17.69
N ALA A 493 -7.87 -22.00 16.80
CA ALA A 493 -7.72 -22.66 15.50
C ALA A 493 -6.64 -22.01 14.63
N GLN A 494 -6.62 -20.68 14.58
CA GLN A 494 -5.61 -19.87 13.89
C GLN A 494 -4.20 -20.11 14.45
N GLU A 495 -4.05 -20.13 15.78
CA GLU A 495 -2.74 -20.34 16.42
C GLU A 495 -2.24 -21.80 16.32
N MET A 496 -3.17 -22.76 16.31
CA MET A 496 -2.84 -24.18 16.19
C MET A 496 -2.69 -24.67 14.74
N GLY A 497 -3.16 -23.91 13.75
CA GLY A 497 -3.21 -24.35 12.35
C GLY A 497 -4.19 -25.51 12.11
N ILE A 498 -5.24 -25.62 12.92
CA ILE A 498 -6.28 -26.67 12.82
C ILE A 498 -7.60 -25.95 12.54
N HIS A 499 -8.10 -26.05 11.29
CA HIS A 499 -9.23 -25.24 10.82
C HIS A 499 -10.47 -26.06 10.42
N ASP A 500 -10.29 -27.35 10.16
CA ASP A 500 -11.36 -28.27 9.75
C ASP A 500 -12.41 -28.49 10.84
N THR A 501 -12.03 -28.45 12.12
CA THR A 501 -12.98 -28.59 13.24
C THR A 501 -13.94 -27.41 13.38
N ILE A 502 -13.49 -26.21 13.01
CA ILE A 502 -14.27 -24.96 13.10
C ILE A 502 -15.48 -24.98 12.16
N GLY A 503 -15.36 -25.59 10.99
CA GLY A 503 -16.51 -25.74 10.09
C GLY A 503 -17.62 -26.60 10.69
N ILE A 504 -17.27 -27.64 11.46
CA ILE A 504 -18.24 -28.49 12.18
C ILE A 504 -18.89 -27.68 13.31
N ASP A 505 -18.10 -26.93 14.07
CA ASP A 505 -18.60 -26.01 15.11
C ASP A 505 -19.61 -25.01 14.52
N LEU A 506 -19.31 -24.43 13.36
CA LEU A 506 -20.18 -23.44 12.70
C LEU A 506 -21.55 -24.04 12.37
N VAL A 507 -21.57 -25.24 11.79
CA VAL A 507 -22.82 -25.94 11.51
C VAL A 507 -23.54 -26.28 12.80
N ALA A 508 -22.83 -26.81 13.80
CA ALA A 508 -23.41 -27.22 15.08
C ALA A 508 -24.12 -26.09 15.80
N MET A 509 -23.54 -24.89 15.82
CA MET A 509 -24.15 -23.70 16.43
C MET A 509 -25.50 -23.38 15.79
N CYS A 510 -25.59 -23.42 14.46
CA CYS A 510 -26.82 -23.05 13.77
C CYS A 510 -27.87 -24.17 13.76
N VAL A 511 -27.48 -25.42 13.45
CA VAL A 511 -28.44 -26.53 13.28
C VAL A 511 -29.09 -26.93 14.60
N ASN A 512 -28.35 -26.89 15.71
CA ASN A 512 -28.90 -27.25 17.02
C ASN A 512 -29.89 -26.19 17.54
N ASP A 513 -29.75 -24.93 17.15
CA ASP A 513 -30.71 -23.87 17.47
C ASP A 513 -32.01 -24.02 16.67
N VAL A 514 -31.89 -24.43 15.39
CA VAL A 514 -33.06 -24.81 14.58
C VAL A 514 -33.78 -26.02 15.18
N LEU A 515 -33.06 -27.01 15.74
CA LEU A 515 -33.65 -28.15 16.43
C LEU A 515 -34.49 -27.75 17.66
N ALA A 516 -34.21 -26.61 18.31
CA ALA A 516 -35.00 -26.13 19.46
C ALA A 516 -36.47 -25.89 19.11
N HIS A 517 -36.75 -25.69 17.82
CA HIS A 517 -38.09 -25.51 17.27
C HIS A 517 -38.71 -26.82 16.77
N GLY A 518 -38.01 -27.95 16.91
CA GLY A 518 -38.39 -29.25 16.35
C GLY A 518 -38.16 -29.38 14.85
N ALA A 519 -37.49 -28.42 14.23
CA ALA A 519 -37.21 -28.41 12.80
C ALA A 519 -36.00 -29.28 12.44
N GLU A 520 -36.18 -30.13 11.44
CA GLU A 520 -35.09 -30.89 10.81
C GLU A 520 -34.33 -29.96 9.85
N PRO A 521 -33.01 -29.79 9.99
CA PRO A 521 -32.20 -28.97 9.10
C PRO A 521 -32.27 -29.45 7.64
N LEU A 522 -32.54 -28.53 6.71
CA LEU A 522 -32.64 -28.82 5.27
C LEU A 522 -31.36 -28.43 4.55
N PHE A 523 -30.93 -27.19 4.73
CA PHE A 523 -29.74 -26.66 4.05
C PHE A 523 -28.98 -25.63 4.89
N PHE A 524 -27.73 -25.40 4.47
CA PHE A 524 -26.76 -24.53 5.10
C PHE A 524 -26.11 -23.58 4.09
N LEU A 525 -25.80 -22.36 4.54
CA LEU A 525 -24.97 -21.38 3.85
C LEU A 525 -23.86 -20.90 4.79
N ASP A 526 -22.64 -20.74 4.28
CA ASP A 526 -21.50 -20.18 5.02
C ASP A 526 -21.05 -18.82 4.48
N TYR A 527 -20.50 -17.99 5.37
CA TYR A 527 -19.85 -16.73 5.05
C TYR A 527 -18.44 -16.76 5.63
N PHE A 528 -17.43 -16.72 4.77
CA PHE A 528 -16.01 -16.73 5.14
C PHE A 528 -15.38 -15.38 4.80
N ALA A 529 -14.91 -14.66 5.81
CA ALA A 529 -14.27 -13.36 5.66
C ALA A 529 -12.81 -13.44 6.08
N CYS A 530 -11.87 -12.88 5.31
CA CYS A 530 -10.44 -12.92 5.64
C CYS A 530 -9.70 -11.65 5.20
N GLY A 531 -8.52 -11.41 5.78
CA GLY A 531 -7.65 -10.30 5.38
C GLY A 531 -7.00 -10.54 4.02
N ASN A 532 -6.40 -11.73 3.87
CA ASN A 532 -5.89 -12.23 2.61
C ASN A 532 -6.34 -13.68 2.43
N LEU A 533 -6.80 -14.03 1.23
CA LEU A 533 -7.36 -15.35 0.95
C LEU A 533 -6.26 -16.41 0.86
N ASP A 534 -6.13 -17.20 1.91
CA ASP A 534 -5.42 -18.48 1.89
C ASP A 534 -6.38 -19.60 1.48
N VAL A 535 -6.18 -20.11 0.25
CA VAL A 535 -7.05 -21.13 -0.35
C VAL A 535 -7.03 -22.45 0.44
N ASP A 536 -5.90 -22.82 1.04
CA ASP A 536 -5.78 -24.08 1.78
C ASP A 536 -6.50 -24.00 3.14
N VAL A 537 -6.39 -22.87 3.82
CA VAL A 537 -7.14 -22.60 5.07
C VAL A 537 -8.64 -22.58 4.81
N ALA A 538 -9.09 -21.80 3.81
CA ALA A 538 -10.50 -21.71 3.45
C ALA A 538 -11.08 -23.09 3.08
N LYS A 539 -10.32 -23.89 2.32
CA LYS A 539 -10.71 -25.27 1.96
C LYS A 539 -10.87 -26.17 3.18
N GLN A 540 -10.00 -26.08 4.18
CA GLN A 540 -10.14 -26.86 5.42
C GLN A 540 -11.42 -26.49 6.16
N VAL A 541 -11.70 -25.19 6.32
CA VAL A 541 -12.92 -24.71 6.98
C VAL A 541 -14.17 -25.20 6.26
N VAL A 542 -14.26 -25.00 4.94
CA VAL A 542 -15.42 -25.45 4.14
C VAL A 542 -15.57 -26.98 4.14
N SER A 543 -14.46 -27.73 4.17
CA SER A 543 -14.50 -29.19 4.33
C SER A 543 -15.10 -29.59 5.68
N GLY A 544 -14.79 -28.85 6.73
CA GLY A 544 -15.42 -28.94 8.05
C GLY A 544 -16.92 -28.63 8.01
N VAL A 545 -17.33 -27.57 7.31
CA VAL A 545 -18.75 -27.23 7.13
C VAL A 545 -19.48 -28.37 6.42
N ALA A 546 -18.92 -28.92 5.35
CA ALA A 546 -19.50 -30.05 4.65
C ALA A 546 -19.61 -31.30 5.55
N GLU A 547 -18.63 -31.55 6.42
CA GLU A 547 -18.71 -32.63 7.42
C GLU A 547 -19.79 -32.39 8.47
N GLY A 548 -19.90 -31.16 8.98
CA GLY A 548 -20.99 -30.76 9.87
C GLY A 548 -22.36 -30.98 9.21
N CYS A 549 -22.51 -30.59 7.94
CA CYS A 549 -23.75 -30.78 7.19
C CYS A 549 -24.12 -32.28 7.05
N ARG A 550 -23.14 -33.16 6.79
CA ARG A 550 -23.37 -34.62 6.75
C ARG A 550 -23.80 -35.18 8.12
N GLN A 551 -23.22 -34.68 9.21
CA GLN A 551 -23.63 -35.06 10.56
C GLN A 551 -25.04 -34.56 10.89
N ALA A 552 -25.40 -33.38 10.40
CA ALA A 552 -26.71 -32.75 10.57
C ALA A 552 -27.77 -33.22 9.56
N GLU A 553 -27.40 -34.07 8.60
CA GLU A 553 -28.27 -34.51 7.50
C GLU A 553 -28.85 -33.35 6.66
N CYS A 554 -28.15 -32.21 6.57
CA CYS A 554 -28.51 -31.08 5.71
C CYS A 554 -27.54 -30.90 4.55
N SER A 555 -27.90 -30.06 3.57
CA SER A 555 -27.07 -29.79 2.40
C SER A 555 -26.41 -28.41 2.45
N LEU A 556 -25.11 -28.34 2.20
CA LEU A 556 -24.41 -27.09 1.90
C LEU A 556 -24.74 -26.65 0.48
N ILE A 557 -25.60 -25.65 0.31
CA ILE A 557 -26.13 -25.26 -1.01
C ILE A 557 -25.55 -23.95 -1.55
N GLY A 558 -24.73 -23.25 -0.76
CA GLY A 558 -24.21 -21.93 -1.11
C GLY A 558 -23.33 -21.36 0.00
N GLY A 559 -22.72 -20.22 -0.30
CA GLY A 559 -21.90 -19.46 0.63
C GLY A 559 -21.16 -18.34 -0.08
N GLU A 560 -20.45 -17.51 0.69
CA GLU A 560 -19.70 -16.36 0.20
C GLU A 560 -18.29 -16.34 0.82
N THR A 561 -17.29 -15.98 0.02
CA THR A 561 -15.90 -15.78 0.47
C THR A 561 -15.46 -14.37 0.15
N ALA A 562 -15.16 -13.58 1.19
CA ALA A 562 -14.80 -12.17 1.09
C ALA A 562 -13.37 -11.91 1.57
N GLU A 563 -12.58 -11.22 0.74
CA GLU A 563 -11.24 -10.72 1.08
C GLU A 563 -11.32 -9.23 1.43
N MET A 564 -10.90 -8.87 2.64
CA MET A 564 -11.01 -7.53 3.22
C MET A 564 -9.70 -7.12 3.93
N PRO A 565 -8.65 -6.74 3.18
CA PRO A 565 -7.28 -6.53 3.69
C PRO A 565 -7.14 -5.46 4.77
N ASP A 566 -8.00 -4.45 4.76
CA ASP A 566 -7.99 -3.36 5.75
C ASP A 566 -8.82 -3.66 7.00
N MET A 567 -9.72 -4.64 6.94
CA MET A 567 -10.62 -5.02 8.04
C MET A 567 -9.98 -6.10 8.93
N TYR A 568 -9.33 -7.09 8.31
CA TYR A 568 -8.70 -8.22 9.00
C TYR A 568 -7.19 -8.25 8.71
N PRO A 569 -6.34 -8.51 9.72
CA PRO A 569 -4.92 -8.73 9.49
C PRO A 569 -4.66 -9.94 8.59
N PRO A 570 -3.52 -9.99 7.85
CA PRO A 570 -3.11 -11.17 7.10
C PRO A 570 -3.07 -12.42 7.99
N GLY A 571 -3.67 -13.52 7.51
CA GLY A 571 -3.79 -14.79 8.24
C GLY A 571 -4.96 -14.86 9.23
N GLU A 572 -5.72 -13.78 9.44
CA GLU A 572 -6.94 -13.80 10.23
C GLU A 572 -8.19 -13.96 9.34
N TYR A 573 -9.15 -14.73 9.85
CA TYR A 573 -10.46 -14.91 9.24
C TYR A 573 -11.58 -14.99 10.28
N ASP A 574 -12.80 -14.72 9.83
CA ASP A 574 -14.04 -14.86 10.58
C ASP A 574 -15.06 -15.67 9.77
N VAL A 575 -15.96 -16.35 10.47
CA VAL A 575 -16.97 -17.23 9.84
C VAL A 575 -18.35 -17.05 10.47
N ALA A 576 -19.35 -16.98 9.60
CA ALA A 576 -20.76 -16.99 9.98
C ALA A 576 -21.52 -18.06 9.18
N GLY A 577 -22.54 -18.63 9.79
CA GLY A 577 -23.31 -19.74 9.27
C GLY A 577 -24.79 -19.42 9.27
N PHE A 578 -25.52 -20.04 8.35
CA PHE A 578 -26.95 -19.88 8.20
C PHE A 578 -27.58 -21.23 7.89
N THR A 579 -28.49 -21.69 8.75
CA THR A 579 -29.26 -22.92 8.55
C THR A 579 -30.72 -22.58 8.29
N VAL A 580 -31.35 -23.28 7.35
CA VAL A 580 -32.81 -23.36 7.28
C VAL A 580 -33.23 -24.80 7.52
N GLY A 581 -34.15 -25.01 8.45
CA GLY A 581 -34.83 -26.28 8.71
C GLY A 581 -36.33 -26.19 8.47
N ALA A 582 -37.00 -27.35 8.50
CA ALA A 582 -38.45 -27.44 8.39
C ALA A 582 -39.05 -28.35 9.46
N VAL A 583 -40.22 -27.95 9.94
CA VAL A 583 -41.06 -28.70 10.88
C VAL A 583 -42.48 -28.71 10.37
N GLU A 584 -43.19 -29.83 10.49
CA GLU A 584 -44.63 -29.84 10.27
C GLU A 584 -45.29 -28.99 11.37
N ARG A 585 -46.26 -28.14 11.01
CA ARG A 585 -46.88 -27.18 11.93
C ARG A 585 -47.34 -27.76 13.26
N GLU A 586 -47.87 -28.98 13.24
CA GLU A 586 -48.35 -29.71 14.42
C GLU A 586 -47.25 -30.20 15.38
N HIS A 587 -46.01 -30.27 14.90
CA HIS A 587 -44.83 -30.74 15.66
C HIS A 587 -43.93 -29.60 16.15
N LEU A 588 -44.36 -28.34 16.00
CA LEU A 588 -43.59 -27.18 16.44
C LEU A 588 -43.30 -27.25 17.95
N MET A 589 -42.04 -26.98 18.30
CA MET A 589 -41.57 -26.87 19.68
C MET A 589 -41.07 -25.44 19.99
N PRO A 590 -40.96 -25.06 21.27
CA PRO A 590 -41.42 -25.77 22.46
C PRO A 590 -42.96 -25.75 22.59
N ARG A 591 -43.54 -26.86 23.03
CA ARG A 591 -44.97 -26.98 23.33
C ARG A 591 -45.24 -26.51 24.76
N ILE A 592 -45.01 -25.21 25.01
CA ILE A 592 -45.00 -24.58 26.35
C ILE A 592 -46.22 -24.95 27.19
N GLN A 593 -47.43 -24.94 26.61
CA GLN A 593 -48.68 -25.23 27.33
C GLN A 593 -48.79 -26.69 27.81
N SER A 594 -48.00 -27.60 27.24
CA SER A 594 -47.99 -29.03 27.62
C SER A 594 -47.01 -29.36 28.75
N ILE A 595 -46.14 -28.42 29.11
CA ILE A 595 -45.11 -28.61 30.14
C ILE A 595 -45.74 -28.42 31.50
N GLN A 596 -45.53 -29.38 32.39
CA GLN A 596 -46.08 -29.38 33.75
C GLN A 596 -45.06 -29.84 34.79
N ALA A 597 -45.27 -29.45 36.04
CA ALA A 597 -44.46 -29.96 37.15
C ALA A 597 -44.54 -31.50 37.22
N GLY A 598 -43.39 -32.15 37.39
CA GLY A 598 -43.24 -33.60 37.35
C GLY A 598 -42.83 -34.17 35.99
N ASP A 599 -42.84 -33.38 34.92
CA ASP A 599 -42.21 -33.78 33.65
C ASP A 599 -40.72 -34.05 33.85
N LEU A 600 -40.17 -35.00 33.09
CA LEU A 600 -38.79 -35.45 33.23
C LEU A 600 -37.88 -34.79 32.22
N ILE A 601 -36.63 -34.57 32.64
CA ILE A 601 -35.61 -33.90 31.83
C ILE A 601 -34.55 -34.91 31.46
N ILE A 602 -34.35 -35.11 30.16
CA ILE A 602 -33.30 -35.95 29.60
C ILE A 602 -32.15 -35.05 29.14
N GLY A 603 -30.96 -35.25 29.69
CA GLY A 603 -29.74 -34.53 29.31
C GLY A 603 -28.97 -35.28 28.23
N LEU A 604 -28.58 -34.57 27.18
CA LEU A 604 -27.70 -35.03 26.11
C LEU A 604 -26.26 -34.58 26.41
N PRO A 605 -25.28 -35.49 26.43
CA PRO A 605 -23.91 -35.15 26.82
C PRO A 605 -23.22 -34.27 25.78
N SER A 606 -22.43 -33.30 26.25
CA SER A 606 -21.54 -32.49 25.41
C SER A 606 -20.23 -33.24 25.08
N SER A 607 -19.53 -32.79 24.04
CA SER A 607 -18.20 -33.29 23.66
C SER A 607 -17.06 -32.64 24.46
N GLY A 608 -17.35 -31.57 25.19
CA GLY A 608 -16.38 -30.72 25.88
C GLY A 608 -16.93 -29.30 26.02
N VAL A 609 -16.05 -28.30 25.88
CA VAL A 609 -16.47 -26.90 25.80
C VAL A 609 -17.00 -26.62 24.38
N HIS A 610 -18.28 -26.27 24.27
CA HIS A 610 -18.88 -25.86 22.98
C HIS A 610 -18.41 -24.44 22.61
N SER A 611 -18.62 -23.99 21.37
CA SER A 611 -18.01 -22.76 20.80
C SER A 611 -18.15 -21.47 21.61
N ASN A 612 -19.18 -21.35 22.46
CA ASN A 612 -19.35 -20.20 23.35
C ASN A 612 -18.55 -20.33 24.66
N GLY A 613 -18.09 -19.18 25.19
CA GLY A 613 -17.32 -19.10 26.44
C GLY A 613 -15.80 -19.11 26.26
N PHE A 614 -15.29 -19.20 25.02
CA PHE A 614 -13.86 -19.28 24.74
C PHE A 614 -13.06 -18.02 25.11
N SER A 615 -13.70 -16.86 25.21
CA SER A 615 -13.05 -15.65 25.73
C SER A 615 -12.59 -15.83 27.19
N LEU A 616 -13.40 -16.51 28.02
CA LEU A 616 -13.04 -16.84 29.39
C LEU A 616 -11.99 -17.95 29.43
N VAL A 617 -12.11 -18.99 28.60
CA VAL A 617 -11.11 -20.06 28.48
C VAL A 617 -9.73 -19.50 28.18
N ARG A 618 -9.61 -18.63 27.17
CA ARG A 618 -8.34 -17.98 26.78
C ARG A 618 -7.75 -17.15 27.92
N LYS A 619 -8.60 -16.42 28.66
CA LYS A 619 -8.16 -15.66 29.85
C LYS A 619 -7.62 -16.58 30.93
N ILE A 620 -8.28 -17.70 31.22
CA ILE A 620 -7.84 -18.70 32.21
C ILE A 620 -6.51 -19.33 31.80
N MET A 621 -6.33 -19.70 30.53
CA MET A 621 -5.06 -20.23 30.04
C MET A 621 -3.90 -19.24 30.26
N LYS A 622 -4.14 -17.95 29.96
CA LYS A 622 -3.14 -16.90 30.21
C LYS A 622 -2.81 -16.76 31.71
N LEU A 623 -3.81 -16.82 32.59
CA LEU A 623 -3.63 -16.77 34.05
C LEU A 623 -2.85 -17.98 34.56
N ALA A 624 -3.15 -19.18 34.05
CA ALA A 624 -2.46 -20.42 34.37
C ALA A 624 -1.02 -20.46 33.80
N GLY A 625 -0.70 -19.61 32.83
CA GLY A 625 0.62 -19.57 32.18
C GLY A 625 0.90 -20.79 31.30
N VAL A 626 -0.14 -21.38 30.70
CA VAL A 626 -0.04 -22.54 29.80
C VAL A 626 -0.31 -22.12 28.35
N GLY A 627 0.40 -22.72 27.41
CA GLY A 627 0.20 -22.55 25.97
C GLY A 627 -0.75 -23.59 25.37
N TYR A 628 -1.28 -23.34 24.18
CA TYR A 628 -2.17 -24.30 23.51
C TYR A 628 -1.47 -25.60 23.10
N LYS A 629 -0.15 -25.59 22.92
CA LYS A 629 0.64 -26.78 22.56
C LYS A 629 1.06 -27.62 23.76
N ASP A 630 0.89 -27.12 24.99
CA ASP A 630 1.20 -27.87 26.20
C ASP A 630 0.21 -29.04 26.36
N VAL A 631 0.67 -30.16 26.90
CA VAL A 631 -0.18 -31.33 27.18
C VAL A 631 -1.24 -30.95 28.21
N ALA A 632 -2.52 -31.17 27.87
CA ALA A 632 -3.61 -30.87 28.79
C ALA A 632 -3.65 -31.91 29.92
N PRO A 633 -3.63 -31.49 31.21
CA PRO A 633 -3.63 -32.42 32.35
C PRO A 633 -4.94 -33.21 32.49
N PHE A 634 -5.99 -32.79 31.78
CA PHE A 634 -7.26 -33.49 31.69
C PHE A 634 -7.39 -34.40 30.46
N SER A 635 -6.41 -34.41 29.55
CA SER A 635 -6.45 -35.31 28.39
C SER A 635 -6.15 -36.75 28.81
N LYS A 636 -6.97 -37.68 28.35
CA LYS A 636 -6.72 -39.12 28.53
C LYS A 636 -5.72 -39.69 27.52
N GLY A 637 -5.48 -38.97 26.41
CA GLY A 637 -4.64 -39.43 25.30
C GLY A 637 -3.34 -38.65 25.15
N GLY A 638 -3.00 -37.79 26.10
CA GLY A 638 -1.83 -36.91 26.02
C GLY A 638 -1.97 -35.79 24.98
N LYS A 639 -3.20 -35.43 24.60
CA LYS A 639 -3.46 -34.31 23.69
C LYS A 639 -3.08 -32.98 24.34
N SER A 640 -2.72 -32.02 23.50
CA SER A 640 -2.48 -30.64 23.90
C SER A 640 -3.78 -29.92 24.32
N PHE A 641 -3.65 -28.80 25.03
CA PHE A 641 -4.80 -27.93 25.35
C PHE A 641 -5.56 -27.51 24.09
N GLY A 642 -4.85 -27.12 23.04
CA GLY A 642 -5.42 -26.71 21.77
C GLY A 642 -6.26 -27.81 21.13
N GLU A 643 -5.74 -29.04 21.07
CA GLU A 643 -6.47 -30.17 20.48
C GLU A 643 -7.71 -30.58 21.29
N GLU A 644 -7.64 -30.59 22.63
CA GLU A 644 -8.83 -30.86 23.46
C GLU A 644 -9.88 -29.76 23.32
N LEU A 645 -9.44 -28.49 23.34
CA LEU A 645 -10.32 -27.33 23.23
C LEU A 645 -10.92 -27.17 21.82
N LEU A 646 -10.22 -27.62 20.78
CA LEU A 646 -10.72 -27.64 19.40
C LEU A 646 -11.58 -28.86 19.09
N THR A 647 -11.90 -29.71 20.08
CA THR A 647 -12.93 -30.73 19.92
C THR A 647 -14.24 -30.07 19.44
N PRO A 648 -14.83 -30.52 18.32
CA PRO A 648 -16.03 -29.90 17.77
C PRO A 648 -17.22 -29.94 18.73
N THR A 649 -18.03 -28.89 18.70
CA THR A 649 -19.36 -28.83 19.28
C THR A 649 -20.22 -29.96 18.69
N LYS A 650 -20.91 -30.69 19.56
CA LYS A 650 -21.66 -31.88 19.14
C LYS A 650 -22.93 -31.48 18.38
N ILE A 651 -23.18 -32.14 17.24
CA ILE A 651 -24.43 -32.01 16.48
C ILE A 651 -25.45 -33.04 16.97
N TYR A 652 -26.66 -32.60 17.30
CA TYR A 652 -27.69 -33.45 17.92
C TYR A 652 -28.81 -33.90 16.99
N VAL A 653 -28.77 -33.56 15.69
CA VAL A 653 -29.88 -33.80 14.75
C VAL A 653 -30.32 -35.27 14.72
N LYS A 654 -29.37 -36.19 14.50
CA LYS A 654 -29.63 -37.64 14.46
C LYS A 654 -30.15 -38.22 15.77
N THR A 655 -29.92 -37.53 16.88
CA THR A 655 -30.40 -37.94 18.21
C THR A 655 -31.79 -37.38 18.48
N VAL A 656 -32.03 -36.10 18.15
CA VAL A 656 -33.24 -35.37 18.55
C VAL A 656 -34.38 -35.58 17.56
N ILE A 657 -34.14 -35.53 16.25
CA ILE A 657 -35.21 -35.63 15.24
C ILE A 657 -36.00 -36.94 15.35
N PRO A 658 -35.38 -38.13 15.51
CA PRO A 658 -36.14 -39.36 15.72
C PRO A 658 -37.03 -39.32 16.96
N ALA A 659 -36.57 -38.69 18.05
CA ALA A 659 -37.35 -38.52 19.27
C ALA A 659 -38.51 -37.54 19.07
N VAL A 660 -38.27 -36.42 18.38
CA VAL A 660 -39.30 -35.42 18.05
C VAL A 660 -40.42 -36.02 17.18
N LYS A 661 -40.07 -36.85 16.19
CA LYS A 661 -41.03 -37.54 15.30
C LYS A 661 -42.01 -38.48 16.01
N THR A 662 -41.77 -38.83 17.28
CA THR A 662 -42.74 -39.59 18.10
C THR A 662 -43.94 -38.75 18.56
N GLY A 663 -43.83 -37.42 18.49
CA GLY A 663 -44.84 -36.50 19.02
C GLY A 663 -44.84 -36.39 20.55
N LYS A 664 -43.88 -37.00 21.27
CA LYS A 664 -43.83 -37.07 22.75
C LYS A 664 -42.84 -36.11 23.41
N VAL A 665 -41.92 -35.54 22.63
CA VAL A 665 -40.98 -34.51 23.13
C VAL A 665 -41.70 -33.17 23.26
N LYS A 666 -41.74 -32.60 24.46
CA LYS A 666 -42.43 -31.32 24.71
C LYS A 666 -41.56 -30.12 24.33
N ALA A 667 -40.26 -30.20 24.58
CA ALA A 667 -39.30 -29.15 24.24
C ALA A 667 -37.88 -29.69 24.12
N PHE A 668 -37.03 -28.96 23.38
CA PHE A 668 -35.58 -29.16 23.31
C PHE A 668 -34.87 -27.82 23.52
N ALA A 669 -33.84 -27.80 24.37
CA ALA A 669 -32.93 -26.66 24.49
C ALA A 669 -31.50 -27.07 24.16
N HIS A 670 -30.87 -26.33 23.25
CA HIS A 670 -29.45 -26.39 22.98
C HIS A 670 -28.68 -25.62 24.06
N ILE A 671 -27.67 -26.25 24.67
CA ILE A 671 -26.90 -25.64 25.75
C ILE A 671 -25.56 -25.14 25.21
N THR A 672 -25.47 -23.82 25.03
CA THR A 672 -24.27 -23.14 24.51
C THR A 672 -23.90 -21.92 25.37
N GLY A 673 -24.00 -20.71 24.82
CA GLY A 673 -23.79 -19.45 25.54
C GLY A 673 -24.94 -19.22 26.51
N GLY A 674 -24.64 -18.80 27.74
CA GLY A 674 -25.64 -18.74 28.80
C GLY A 674 -25.84 -20.08 29.54
N GLY A 675 -25.14 -21.14 29.13
CA GLY A 675 -25.01 -22.38 29.91
C GLY A 675 -26.35 -23.01 30.26
N LEU A 676 -26.40 -23.73 31.38
CA LEU A 676 -27.64 -24.37 31.85
C LEU A 676 -28.65 -23.37 32.38
N THR A 677 -28.18 -22.29 33.00
CA THR A 677 -29.03 -21.35 33.74
C THR A 677 -29.76 -20.35 32.86
N GLU A 678 -29.28 -20.03 31.65
CA GLU A 678 -29.97 -19.11 30.74
C GLU A 678 -30.63 -19.82 29.54
N ASN A 679 -30.19 -21.02 29.13
CA ASN A 679 -30.77 -21.70 27.97
C ASN A 679 -32.04 -22.49 28.31
N ILE A 680 -32.06 -23.22 29.43
CA ILE A 680 -33.24 -24.01 29.82
C ILE A 680 -34.48 -23.14 30.07
N PRO A 681 -34.38 -21.95 30.72
CA PRO A 681 -35.54 -21.08 30.90
C PRO A 681 -36.26 -20.67 29.60
N ARG A 682 -35.55 -20.62 28.47
CA ARG A 682 -36.13 -20.21 27.17
C ARG A 682 -37.22 -21.15 26.65
N ILE A 683 -37.27 -22.38 27.19
CA ILE A 683 -38.22 -23.42 26.78
C ILE A 683 -39.23 -23.77 27.87
N LEU A 684 -39.31 -22.98 28.96
CA LEU A 684 -40.20 -23.22 30.09
C LEU A 684 -41.28 -22.13 30.20
N PRO A 685 -42.46 -22.46 30.75
CA PRO A 685 -43.38 -21.45 31.27
C PRO A 685 -42.76 -20.58 32.38
N ASP A 686 -43.23 -19.33 32.50
CA ASP A 686 -42.71 -18.35 33.47
C ASP A 686 -42.89 -18.76 34.94
N ASP A 687 -43.86 -19.62 35.24
CA ASP A 687 -44.21 -20.12 36.58
C ASP A 687 -43.56 -21.48 36.92
N LEU A 688 -42.83 -22.08 35.96
CA LEU A 688 -42.11 -23.34 36.14
C LEU A 688 -40.59 -23.13 36.14
N GLY A 689 -39.90 -24.07 36.76
CA GLY A 689 -38.45 -24.18 36.78
C GLY A 689 -38.02 -25.64 36.67
N VAL A 690 -36.73 -25.90 36.80
CA VAL A 690 -36.17 -27.26 36.76
C VAL A 690 -35.22 -27.51 37.93
N GLU A 691 -35.25 -28.74 38.43
CA GLU A 691 -34.25 -29.24 39.36
C GLU A 691 -33.44 -30.36 38.70
N LEU A 692 -32.15 -30.10 38.50
CA LEU A 692 -31.17 -31.01 37.94
C LEU A 692 -30.29 -31.57 39.05
N ASN A 693 -29.88 -32.84 38.95
CA ASN A 693 -28.94 -33.45 39.89
C ASN A 693 -27.62 -33.81 39.19
N ALA A 694 -26.54 -33.09 39.51
CA ALA A 694 -25.21 -33.25 38.90
C ALA A 694 -24.61 -34.65 39.03
N GLN A 695 -25.10 -35.49 39.95
CA GLN A 695 -24.66 -36.88 40.07
C GLN A 695 -25.20 -37.79 38.95
N LYS A 696 -26.21 -37.34 38.20
CA LYS A 696 -26.88 -38.15 37.17
C LYS A 696 -26.21 -38.06 35.79
N TRP A 697 -25.28 -37.14 35.58
CA TRP A 697 -24.48 -37.07 34.36
C TRP A 697 -22.99 -36.93 34.69
N LYS A 698 -22.18 -37.08 33.66
CA LYS A 698 -20.73 -36.95 33.77
C LYS A 698 -20.31 -35.56 33.35
N ILE A 699 -19.67 -34.82 34.25
CA ILE A 699 -19.04 -33.53 33.95
C ILE A 699 -17.63 -33.80 33.39
N PRO A 700 -17.30 -33.35 32.15
CA PRO A 700 -15.95 -33.48 31.60
C PRO A 700 -14.87 -32.80 32.47
N PRO A 701 -13.68 -33.41 32.64
CA PRO A 701 -12.66 -32.87 33.55
C PRO A 701 -12.10 -31.49 33.17
N VAL A 702 -12.23 -31.07 31.89
CA VAL A 702 -11.89 -29.71 31.44
C VAL A 702 -12.58 -28.62 32.28
N PHE A 703 -13.85 -28.82 32.67
CA PHE A 703 -14.57 -27.84 33.48
C PHE A 703 -14.01 -27.75 34.90
N SER A 704 -13.57 -28.88 35.48
CA SER A 704 -12.90 -28.90 36.78
C SER A 704 -11.53 -28.23 36.71
N TRP A 705 -10.79 -28.40 35.63
CA TRP A 705 -9.54 -27.68 35.42
C TRP A 705 -9.77 -26.17 35.26
N LEU A 706 -10.74 -25.75 34.46
CA LEU A 706 -11.09 -24.33 34.29
C LEU A 706 -11.50 -23.69 35.62
N ALA A 707 -12.28 -24.40 36.43
CA ALA A 707 -12.67 -23.96 37.77
C ALA A 707 -11.44 -23.75 38.68
N THR A 708 -10.55 -24.73 38.76
CA THR A 708 -9.36 -24.69 39.63
C THR A 708 -8.35 -23.64 39.15
N ALA A 709 -8.02 -23.63 37.86
CA ALA A 709 -7.01 -22.73 37.30
C ALA A 709 -7.47 -21.28 37.19
N GLY A 710 -8.77 -21.06 36.96
CA GLY A 710 -9.36 -19.73 36.80
C GLY A 710 -9.98 -19.15 38.07
N GLY A 711 -10.18 -19.95 39.13
CA GLY A 711 -10.97 -19.54 40.29
C GLY A 711 -12.44 -19.27 39.97
N VAL A 712 -12.99 -19.98 38.98
CA VAL A 712 -14.37 -19.74 38.50
C VAL A 712 -15.37 -20.38 39.46
N ASN A 713 -16.29 -19.57 40.00
CA ASN A 713 -17.31 -20.06 40.92
C ASN A 713 -18.42 -20.86 40.21
N GLN A 714 -19.24 -21.57 40.99
CA GLN A 714 -20.31 -22.42 40.47
C GLN A 714 -21.32 -21.65 39.59
N THR A 715 -21.77 -20.48 40.03
CA THR A 715 -22.76 -19.68 39.31
C THR A 715 -22.25 -19.30 37.92
N GLU A 716 -21.00 -18.84 37.85
CA GLU A 716 -20.36 -18.47 36.58
C GLU A 716 -20.09 -19.68 35.68
N LEU A 717 -19.70 -20.83 36.24
CA LEU A 717 -19.53 -22.06 35.45
C LEU A 717 -20.84 -22.50 34.80
N LEU A 718 -21.92 -22.56 35.58
CA LEU A 718 -23.24 -23.01 35.11
C LEU A 718 -23.89 -22.03 34.13
N ARG A 719 -23.53 -20.75 34.22
CA ARG A 719 -23.97 -19.68 33.32
C ARG A 719 -23.14 -19.59 32.05
N THR A 720 -21.83 -19.82 32.11
CA THR A 720 -20.98 -19.61 30.93
C THR A 720 -20.82 -20.89 30.11
N PHE A 721 -20.86 -22.06 30.75
CA PHE A 721 -20.56 -23.33 30.11
C PHE A 721 -21.70 -24.34 30.18
N ASN A 722 -21.63 -25.34 29.30
CA ASN A 722 -22.57 -26.45 29.25
C ASN A 722 -22.39 -27.49 30.38
N CYS A 723 -21.25 -27.45 31.08
CA CYS A 723 -20.90 -28.33 32.21
C CYS A 723 -21.21 -29.83 31.98
N GLY A 724 -21.04 -30.32 30.74
CA GLY A 724 -21.23 -31.72 30.36
C GLY A 724 -22.57 -32.06 29.71
N ILE A 725 -23.53 -31.12 29.66
CA ILE A 725 -24.83 -31.32 29.00
C ILE A 725 -24.93 -30.33 27.84
N GLY A 726 -24.86 -30.80 26.60
CA GLY A 726 -24.97 -29.94 25.42
C GLY A 726 -26.39 -29.76 24.89
N GLY A 727 -27.36 -30.52 25.40
CA GLY A 727 -28.78 -30.34 25.08
C GLY A 727 -29.69 -30.97 26.13
N VAL A 728 -30.93 -30.50 26.26
CA VAL A 728 -31.94 -31.11 27.14
C VAL A 728 -33.27 -31.31 26.44
N LEU A 729 -33.95 -32.41 26.73
CA LEU A 729 -35.31 -32.71 26.28
C LEU A 729 -36.25 -32.73 27.49
N ILE A 730 -37.44 -32.15 27.34
CA ILE A 730 -38.53 -32.26 28.32
C ILE A 730 -39.58 -33.24 27.77
N VAL A 731 -39.94 -34.23 28.59
CA VAL A 731 -40.90 -35.29 28.22
C VAL A 731 -41.85 -35.56 29.38
N ASP A 732 -43.03 -36.09 29.06
CA ASP A 732 -43.94 -36.58 30.10
C ASP A 732 -43.32 -37.77 30.84
N LYS A 733 -43.62 -37.90 32.14
CA LYS A 733 -43.14 -39.02 32.96
C LYS A 733 -43.52 -40.39 32.40
N ASN A 734 -44.64 -40.49 31.68
CA ASN A 734 -45.11 -41.74 31.09
C ASN A 734 -44.40 -42.09 29.78
N ASP A 735 -43.80 -41.10 29.10
CA ASP A 735 -43.14 -41.28 27.80
C ASP A 735 -41.61 -41.41 27.91
N VAL A 736 -41.04 -41.17 29.10
CA VAL A 736 -39.59 -41.09 29.31
C VAL A 736 -38.84 -42.36 28.90
N GLU A 737 -39.38 -43.55 29.18
CA GLU A 737 -38.71 -44.81 28.87
C GLU A 737 -38.60 -45.05 27.36
N GLU A 738 -39.62 -44.64 26.61
CA GLU A 738 -39.63 -44.75 25.15
C GLU A 738 -38.65 -43.77 24.53
N ILE A 739 -38.66 -42.51 24.97
CA ILE A 739 -37.72 -41.51 24.47
C ILE A 739 -36.29 -41.89 24.83
N LEU A 740 -36.03 -42.36 26.05
CA LEU A 740 -34.71 -42.84 26.45
C LEU A 740 -34.22 -43.98 25.56
N LYS A 741 -35.07 -44.93 25.12
CA LYS A 741 -34.64 -45.99 24.19
C LYS A 741 -34.11 -45.41 22.86
N ILE A 742 -34.65 -44.29 22.41
CA ILE A 742 -34.22 -43.61 21.17
C ILE A 742 -32.90 -42.87 21.40
N VAL A 743 -32.75 -42.16 22.51
CA VAL A 743 -31.60 -41.27 22.74
C VAL A 743 -30.45 -41.88 23.55
N ALA A 744 -30.67 -42.97 24.28
CA ALA A 744 -29.66 -43.66 25.09
C ALA A 744 -28.44 -44.16 24.30
N PRO A 745 -28.54 -44.59 23.02
CA PRO A 745 -27.38 -44.89 22.19
C PRO A 745 -26.38 -43.72 22.06
N HIS A 746 -26.83 -42.50 22.34
CA HIS A 746 -26.01 -41.29 22.35
C HIS A 746 -25.57 -40.84 23.76
N ASN A 747 -25.65 -41.76 24.74
CA ASN A 747 -25.33 -41.57 26.17
C ASN A 747 -26.22 -40.54 26.88
N ALA A 748 -27.45 -40.37 26.42
CA ALA A 748 -28.45 -39.54 27.08
C ALA A 748 -28.99 -40.22 28.35
N THR A 749 -29.35 -39.41 29.37
CA THR A 749 -29.85 -39.91 30.66
C THR A 749 -30.83 -38.92 31.27
N THR A 750 -31.71 -39.39 32.16
CA THR A 750 -32.58 -38.50 32.94
C THR A 750 -31.74 -37.75 33.97
N VAL A 751 -31.70 -36.43 33.87
CA VAL A 751 -30.87 -35.55 34.72
C VAL A 751 -31.67 -34.80 35.79
N GLY A 752 -32.99 -34.71 35.63
CA GLY A 752 -33.82 -33.90 36.50
C GLY A 752 -35.30 -33.98 36.16
N HIS A 753 -36.05 -33.02 36.69
CA HIS A 753 -37.50 -32.91 36.50
C HIS A 753 -37.94 -31.44 36.58
N VAL A 754 -39.11 -31.14 36.00
CA VAL A 754 -39.75 -29.83 36.04
C VAL A 754 -40.44 -29.66 37.40
N VAL A 755 -40.29 -28.47 37.98
CA VAL A 755 -40.85 -28.09 39.30
C VAL A 755 -41.56 -26.74 39.20
N LYS A 756 -42.33 -26.36 40.23
CA LYS A 756 -42.80 -24.97 40.33
C LYS A 756 -41.59 -24.05 40.54
N LYS A 757 -41.60 -22.90 39.87
CA LYS A 757 -40.51 -21.92 39.96
C LYS A 757 -40.31 -21.44 41.39
N SER A 758 -39.05 -21.38 41.82
CA SER A 758 -38.60 -20.74 43.06
C SER A 758 -37.96 -19.39 42.75
N GLU A 759 -37.00 -18.89 43.55
CA GLU A 759 -36.24 -17.67 43.21
C GLU A 759 -35.43 -17.85 41.90
N GLU A 760 -34.90 -19.05 41.67
CA GLU A 760 -34.17 -19.40 40.45
C GLU A 760 -34.96 -20.40 39.59
N GLN A 761 -34.92 -20.23 38.27
CA GLN A 761 -35.66 -21.10 37.35
C GLN A 761 -34.90 -22.40 37.04
N VAL A 762 -33.60 -22.48 37.35
CA VAL A 762 -32.76 -23.66 37.16
C VAL A 762 -31.95 -23.90 38.43
N ILE A 763 -32.24 -24.99 39.13
CA ILE A 763 -31.50 -25.41 40.33
C ILE A 763 -30.66 -26.63 39.96
N VAL A 764 -29.35 -26.58 40.23
CA VAL A 764 -28.46 -27.72 40.04
C VAL A 764 -27.95 -28.22 41.39
N THR A 765 -28.53 -29.32 41.86
CA THR A 765 -28.16 -29.97 43.12
C THR A 765 -26.88 -30.78 42.96
N ASN A 766 -26.12 -30.92 44.05
CA ASN A 766 -24.87 -31.70 44.14
C ASN A 766 -23.71 -31.24 43.23
N PHE A 767 -23.81 -30.10 42.54
CA PHE A 767 -22.78 -29.64 41.61
C PHE A 767 -21.42 -29.44 42.29
N ALA A 768 -21.36 -28.65 43.36
CA ALA A 768 -20.14 -28.43 44.13
C ALA A 768 -19.49 -29.74 44.60
N LYS A 769 -20.28 -30.69 45.07
CA LYS A 769 -19.79 -32.01 45.54
C LYS A 769 -19.14 -32.81 44.43
N VAL A 770 -19.74 -32.84 43.23
CA VAL A 770 -19.18 -33.54 42.06
C VAL A 770 -17.91 -32.85 41.58
N MET A 771 -17.92 -31.51 41.52
CA MET A 771 -16.78 -30.71 41.09
C MET A 771 -15.60 -30.82 42.05
N GLU A 772 -15.81 -30.75 43.36
CA GLU A 772 -14.75 -30.82 44.36
C GLU A 772 -13.92 -32.10 44.23
N ILE A 773 -14.56 -33.25 44.00
CA ILE A 773 -13.88 -34.54 43.80
C ILE A 773 -12.95 -34.48 42.59
N SER A 774 -13.44 -33.94 41.48
CA SER A 774 -12.67 -33.84 40.22
C SER A 774 -11.60 -32.73 40.27
N MET A 775 -11.82 -31.66 41.05
CA MET A 775 -10.90 -30.53 41.18
C MET A 775 -9.64 -30.89 41.99
N LYS A 776 -9.76 -31.78 42.99
CA LYS A 776 -8.65 -32.16 43.90
C LYS A 776 -7.36 -32.56 43.19
N GLN A 777 -7.46 -33.22 42.04
CA GLN A 777 -6.29 -33.66 41.27
C GLN A 777 -5.48 -32.51 40.66
N TYR A 778 -6.08 -31.33 40.46
CA TYR A 778 -5.44 -30.17 39.83
C TYR A 778 -4.88 -29.17 40.86
N VAL A 779 -5.29 -29.26 42.12
CA VAL A 779 -4.88 -28.32 43.17
C VAL A 779 -3.35 -28.32 43.38
N PRO A 780 -2.64 -29.46 43.48
CA PRO A 780 -1.20 -29.46 43.71
C PRO A 780 -0.41 -28.75 42.61
N SER A 781 -0.78 -28.96 41.33
CA SER A 781 -0.08 -28.32 40.20
C SER A 781 -0.31 -26.81 40.18
N VAL A 782 -1.53 -26.36 40.48
CA VAL A 782 -1.85 -24.92 40.52
C VAL A 782 -1.13 -24.22 41.67
N ILE A 783 -1.06 -24.86 42.86
CA ILE A 783 -0.30 -24.32 44.00
C ILE A 783 1.19 -24.20 43.66
N SER A 784 1.79 -25.23 43.06
CA SER A 784 3.20 -25.20 42.65
C SER A 784 3.49 -24.05 41.67
N GLN A 785 2.58 -23.80 40.72
CA GLN A 785 2.73 -22.73 39.73
C GLN A 785 2.61 -21.33 40.35
N ILE A 786 1.83 -21.16 41.42
CA ILE A 786 1.69 -19.89 42.13
C ILE A 786 2.88 -19.64 43.07
N ALA A 787 3.40 -20.69 43.72
CA ALA A 787 4.48 -20.60 44.70
C ALA A 787 5.86 -20.26 44.09
N ASP A 788 6.07 -20.50 42.79
CA ASP A 788 7.35 -20.28 42.11
C ASP A 788 7.61 -18.81 41.68
N LYS A 789 6.79 -17.84 42.10
CA LYS A 789 6.97 -16.43 41.74
C LYS A 789 8.08 -15.75 42.55
N LYS A 790 9.04 -15.14 41.84
CA LYS A 790 10.11 -14.31 42.42
C LYS A 790 9.59 -12.97 42.93
N GLN A 791 9.98 -12.60 44.13
CA GLN A 791 9.60 -11.33 44.75
C GLN A 791 10.49 -10.20 44.21
N VAL A 792 9.89 -9.13 43.68
CA VAL A 792 10.58 -8.06 42.95
C VAL A 792 10.45 -6.72 43.68
N GLY A 793 11.59 -6.04 43.85
CA GLY A 793 11.66 -4.64 44.26
C GLY A 793 11.96 -3.73 43.07
N VAL A 794 11.27 -2.61 42.92
CA VAL A 794 11.51 -1.65 41.82
C VAL A 794 11.98 -0.30 42.38
N LEU A 795 13.11 0.20 41.86
CA LEU A 795 13.65 1.52 42.21
C LEU A 795 13.33 2.53 41.09
N ILE A 796 12.79 3.70 41.46
CA ILE A 796 12.34 4.74 40.52
C ILE A 796 12.77 6.16 40.93
N SER A 797 12.72 7.12 39.99
CA SER A 797 12.97 8.55 40.26
C SER A 797 11.96 9.53 39.63
N GLY A 798 10.94 9.04 38.91
CA GLY A 798 10.10 9.90 38.05
C GLY A 798 8.73 9.32 37.71
N SER A 799 8.29 9.50 36.46
CA SER A 799 6.92 9.19 35.99
C SER A 799 6.50 7.72 36.09
N GLY A 800 7.48 6.81 36.12
CA GLY A 800 7.25 5.37 36.29
C GLY A 800 6.54 4.70 35.11
N THR A 801 6.77 5.13 33.87
CA THR A 801 6.18 4.46 32.69
C THR A 801 6.69 3.03 32.53
N ASN A 802 8.01 2.80 32.73
CA ASN A 802 8.58 1.45 32.77
C ASN A 802 8.07 0.62 33.96
N LEU A 803 7.82 1.27 35.11
CA LEU A 803 7.15 0.61 36.23
C LEU A 803 5.72 0.18 35.86
N GLN A 804 4.95 1.02 35.15
CA GLN A 804 3.61 0.64 34.68
C GLN A 804 3.68 -0.62 33.80
N ALA A 805 4.62 -0.68 32.86
CA ALA A 805 4.79 -1.86 32.01
C ALA A 805 5.11 -3.14 32.83
N LEU A 806 5.93 -3.02 33.87
CA LEU A 806 6.21 -4.14 34.79
C LEU A 806 4.98 -4.53 35.63
N ILE A 807 4.19 -3.57 36.11
CA ILE A 807 2.93 -3.81 36.83
C ILE A 807 1.95 -4.54 35.91
N ASP A 808 1.72 -4.00 34.73
CA ASP A 808 0.77 -4.56 33.75
C ASP A 808 1.16 -5.99 33.38
N SER A 809 2.47 -6.27 33.24
CA SER A 809 2.95 -7.61 32.94
C SER A 809 2.85 -8.59 34.11
N THR A 810 3.15 -8.16 35.34
CA THR A 810 3.09 -9.04 36.53
C THR A 810 1.65 -9.32 36.98
N GLN A 811 0.71 -8.43 36.68
CA GLN A 811 -0.71 -8.62 36.98
C GLN A 811 -1.46 -9.38 35.86
N ASN A 812 -1.12 -9.17 34.59
CA ASN A 812 -1.86 -9.75 33.46
C ASN A 812 -1.21 -10.99 32.84
N ALA A 813 0.02 -11.36 33.23
CA ALA A 813 0.74 -12.53 32.72
C ALA A 813 1.51 -13.27 33.83
N ASN A 814 1.55 -14.60 33.77
CA ASN A 814 2.37 -15.40 34.68
C ASN A 814 3.85 -15.38 34.24
N ILE A 815 4.53 -14.26 34.48
CA ILE A 815 5.96 -14.12 34.19
C ILE A 815 6.88 -14.71 35.27
N GLY A 816 6.31 -15.37 36.29
CA GLY A 816 7.08 -15.94 37.40
C GLY A 816 7.65 -14.88 38.35
N ALA A 817 7.09 -13.66 38.35
CA ALA A 817 7.53 -12.55 39.19
C ALA A 817 6.33 -11.77 39.77
N GLU A 818 6.52 -11.18 40.95
CA GLU A 818 5.54 -10.34 41.65
C GLU A 818 6.25 -9.11 42.24
N ILE A 819 5.69 -7.92 42.02
CA ILE A 819 6.26 -6.68 42.57
C ILE A 819 5.73 -6.48 43.99
N VAL A 820 6.62 -6.53 44.98
CA VAL A 820 6.26 -6.38 46.40
C VAL A 820 6.58 -5.02 46.99
N LEU A 821 7.54 -4.29 46.40
CA LEU A 821 7.98 -3.00 46.92
C LEU A 821 8.44 -2.07 45.79
N VAL A 822 7.96 -0.82 45.82
CA VAL A 822 8.47 0.27 44.97
C VAL A 822 9.11 1.34 45.84
N ILE A 823 10.40 1.61 45.62
CA ILE A 823 11.13 2.66 46.33
C ILE A 823 11.46 3.81 45.37
N SER A 824 11.09 5.04 45.76
CA SER A 824 11.48 6.25 45.03
C SER A 824 12.50 7.08 45.81
N ASN A 825 13.50 7.62 45.12
CA ASN A 825 14.41 8.61 45.72
C ASN A 825 13.89 10.06 45.70
N LYS A 826 12.71 10.27 45.13
CA LYS A 826 12.00 11.55 45.12
C LYS A 826 10.59 11.36 45.64
N ASP A 827 10.13 12.30 46.46
CA ASP A 827 8.77 12.31 46.95
C ASP A 827 7.78 12.78 45.85
N ASN A 828 6.50 12.42 46.00
CA ASN A 828 5.38 12.88 45.18
C ASN A 828 5.51 12.65 43.66
N VAL A 829 6.21 11.59 43.23
CA VAL A 829 6.33 11.23 41.81
C VAL A 829 5.16 10.37 41.33
N GLU A 830 4.77 10.51 40.05
CA GLU A 830 3.65 9.74 39.47
C GLU A 830 3.88 8.22 39.54
N GLY A 831 5.13 7.76 39.48
CA GLY A 831 5.44 6.32 39.61
C GLY A 831 4.96 5.70 40.93
N LEU A 832 4.98 6.44 42.05
CA LEU A 832 4.46 5.93 43.33
C LEU A 832 2.92 5.80 43.30
N ARG A 833 2.23 6.79 42.71
CA ARG A 833 0.77 6.74 42.55
C ARG A 833 0.33 5.57 41.67
N ARG A 834 1.13 5.21 40.65
CA ARG A 834 0.89 4.00 39.83
C ARG A 834 0.97 2.73 40.65
N ALA A 835 1.98 2.60 41.51
CA ALA A 835 2.14 1.45 42.40
C ALA A 835 0.98 1.36 43.41
N GLU A 836 0.57 2.48 44.00
CA GLU A 836 -0.56 2.54 44.95
C GLU A 836 -1.89 2.15 44.30
N ARG A 837 -2.17 2.64 43.08
CA ARG A 837 -3.34 2.22 42.29
C ARG A 837 -3.34 0.71 41.99
N ALA A 838 -2.16 0.11 41.92
CA ALA A 838 -1.97 -1.31 41.71
C ALA A 838 -1.94 -2.14 43.02
N GLY A 839 -2.09 -1.50 44.19
CA GLY A 839 -2.07 -2.17 45.49
C GLY A 839 -0.68 -2.61 45.97
N ILE A 840 0.39 -2.03 45.43
CA ILE A 840 1.79 -2.39 45.74
C ILE A 840 2.33 -1.47 46.83
N ALA A 841 3.10 -2.02 47.79
CA ALA A 841 3.71 -1.22 48.85
C ALA A 841 4.75 -0.23 48.30
N THR A 842 4.73 1.00 48.82
CA THR A 842 5.59 2.11 48.38
C THR A 842 6.44 2.69 49.51
N LYS A 843 7.65 3.18 49.19
CA LYS A 843 8.52 3.88 50.14
C LYS A 843 9.31 5.02 49.48
N VAL A 844 9.55 6.10 50.21
CA VAL A 844 10.36 7.24 49.76
C VAL A 844 11.66 7.31 50.56
N ILE A 845 12.81 7.25 49.88
CA ILE A 845 14.14 7.31 50.51
C ILE A 845 14.99 8.34 49.76
N SER A 846 15.04 9.56 50.29
CA SER A 846 15.78 10.67 49.66
C SER A 846 17.27 10.59 49.95
N HIS A 847 18.08 10.55 48.88
CA HIS A 847 19.55 10.62 48.97
C HIS A 847 20.08 11.90 49.64
N LYS A 848 19.27 12.97 49.72
CA LYS A 848 19.65 14.23 50.39
C LYS A 848 19.76 14.10 51.91
N ASN A 849 19.22 13.02 52.46
CA ASN A 849 19.18 12.78 53.91
C ASN A 849 20.42 12.05 54.43
N TYR A 850 21.40 11.74 53.56
CA TYR A 850 22.57 10.93 53.90
C TYR A 850 23.86 11.66 53.50
N PRO A 851 24.93 11.55 54.31
CA PRO A 851 26.19 12.27 54.11
C PRO A 851 27.02 11.74 52.93
N ASN A 852 26.87 10.45 52.59
CA ASN A 852 27.62 9.78 51.53
C ASN A 852 26.73 8.74 50.80
N ARG A 853 27.24 8.14 49.73
CA ARG A 853 26.48 7.17 48.90
C ARG A 853 26.37 5.82 49.57
N GLU A 854 27.40 5.41 50.32
CA GLU A 854 27.47 4.14 51.02
C GLU A 854 26.35 4.00 52.04
N GLU A 855 26.08 5.05 52.82
CA GLU A 855 24.98 5.06 53.80
C GLU A 855 23.61 5.02 53.12
N PHE A 856 23.43 5.75 52.02
CA PHE A 856 22.19 5.73 51.25
C PHE A 856 21.90 4.33 50.66
N ASP A 857 22.89 3.70 50.05
CA ASP A 857 22.78 2.38 49.44
C ASP A 857 22.51 1.28 50.49
N ASN A 858 23.11 1.38 51.68
CA ASN A 858 22.86 0.43 52.76
C ASN A 858 21.41 0.49 53.26
N VAL A 859 20.80 1.68 53.33
CA VAL A 859 19.38 1.81 53.67
C VAL A 859 18.50 1.18 52.59
N LEU A 860 18.78 1.44 51.31
CA LEU A 860 18.06 0.79 50.20
C LEU A 860 18.12 -0.73 50.30
N HIS A 861 19.31 -1.29 50.55
CA HIS A 861 19.51 -2.73 50.67
C HIS A 861 18.68 -3.33 51.81
N ASN A 862 18.72 -2.74 53.00
CA ASN A 862 18.00 -3.25 54.17
C ASN A 862 16.48 -3.27 53.95
N GLU A 863 15.93 -2.26 53.28
CA GLU A 863 14.50 -2.19 52.97
C GLU A 863 14.08 -3.26 51.95
N LEU A 864 14.89 -3.47 50.91
CA LEU A 864 14.66 -4.52 49.92
C LEU A 864 14.68 -5.92 50.57
N ILE A 865 15.66 -6.19 51.45
CA ILE A 865 15.75 -7.46 52.17
C ILE A 865 14.57 -7.64 53.14
N SER A 866 14.19 -6.60 53.89
CA SER A 866 13.06 -6.66 54.82
C SER A 866 11.72 -6.95 54.12
N ALA A 867 11.58 -6.55 52.86
CA ALA A 867 10.42 -6.85 52.04
C ALA A 867 10.51 -8.21 51.31
N GLY A 868 11.57 -8.99 51.55
CA GLY A 868 11.75 -10.31 50.94
C GLY A 868 12.12 -10.28 49.46
N VAL A 869 12.68 -9.16 48.96
CA VAL A 869 13.00 -8.99 47.53
C VAL A 869 14.12 -9.95 47.09
N GLU A 870 13.88 -10.64 45.97
CA GLU A 870 14.83 -11.55 45.32
C GLU A 870 15.44 -10.97 44.04
N ILE A 871 14.73 -10.09 43.32
CA ILE A 871 15.18 -9.41 42.10
C ILE A 871 14.91 -7.91 42.22
N VAL A 872 15.88 -7.08 41.84
CA VAL A 872 15.75 -5.62 41.88
C VAL A 872 15.74 -5.06 40.46
N CYS A 873 14.72 -4.26 40.13
CA CYS A 873 14.57 -3.59 38.84
C CYS A 873 14.82 -2.08 38.97
N LEU A 874 15.76 -1.54 38.21
CA LEU A 874 15.97 -0.09 38.05
C LEU A 874 15.10 0.46 36.91
N ALA A 875 13.93 1.00 37.24
CA ALA A 875 12.98 1.55 36.26
C ALA A 875 13.10 3.08 36.16
N GLY A 876 14.19 3.55 35.57
CA GLY A 876 14.49 4.99 35.47
C GLY A 876 15.00 5.57 36.78
N PHE A 877 15.82 4.82 37.51
CA PHE A 877 16.45 5.25 38.75
C PHE A 877 17.68 6.11 38.46
N MET A 878 17.59 7.42 38.70
CA MET A 878 18.58 8.42 38.26
C MET A 878 19.72 8.60 39.28
N ARG A 879 20.27 7.50 39.82
CA ARG A 879 21.40 7.49 40.78
C ARG A 879 22.35 6.34 40.47
N ILE A 880 23.66 6.61 40.61
CA ILE A 880 24.71 5.59 40.51
C ILE A 880 24.82 4.88 41.86
N LEU A 881 24.69 3.55 41.83
CA LEU A 881 24.86 2.66 42.99
C LEU A 881 26.33 2.29 43.17
N THR A 882 26.74 2.08 44.41
CA THR A 882 28.12 1.72 44.80
C THR A 882 28.48 0.29 44.38
N GLY A 883 29.79 0.02 44.22
CA GLY A 883 30.31 -1.32 43.94
C GLY A 883 29.87 -2.35 44.99
N GLU A 884 29.80 -1.96 46.27
CA GLU A 884 29.29 -2.81 47.35
C GLU A 884 27.82 -3.22 47.13
N PHE A 885 26.95 -2.29 46.76
CA PHE A 885 25.54 -2.59 46.48
C PHE A 885 25.39 -3.52 45.28
N THR A 886 26.07 -3.22 44.17
CA THR A 886 26.01 -4.05 42.96
C THR A 886 26.54 -5.47 43.19
N SER A 887 27.56 -5.64 44.05
CA SER A 887 28.08 -6.94 44.46
C SER A 887 27.08 -7.74 45.29
N LYS A 888 26.39 -7.11 46.27
CA LYS A 888 25.34 -7.74 47.09
C LYS A 888 24.18 -8.29 46.23
N TRP A 889 23.85 -7.61 45.14
CA TRP A 889 22.75 -7.97 44.23
C TRP A 889 23.22 -8.57 42.90
N LYS A 890 24.44 -9.09 42.84
CA LYS A 890 25.03 -9.65 41.62
C LYS A 890 24.14 -10.73 41.01
N GLY A 891 23.83 -10.60 39.71
CA GLY A 891 22.94 -11.50 38.97
C GLY A 891 21.45 -11.40 39.34
N LYS A 892 21.08 -10.43 40.19
CA LYS A 892 19.70 -10.17 40.65
C LYS A 892 19.27 -8.71 40.46
N LEU A 893 20.19 -7.82 40.08
CA LEU A 893 19.93 -6.41 39.81
C LEU A 893 19.91 -6.17 38.29
N ILE A 894 18.78 -5.72 37.75
CA ILE A 894 18.59 -5.47 36.31
C ILE A 894 18.18 -4.04 36.03
N ASN A 895 18.73 -3.47 34.97
CA ASN A 895 18.46 -2.11 34.51
C ASN A 895 18.08 -2.10 33.03
N ILE A 896 17.27 -1.11 32.64
CA ILE A 896 16.98 -0.81 31.25
C ILE A 896 17.68 0.48 30.83
N HIS A 897 18.40 0.42 29.72
CA HIS A 897 19.10 1.54 29.11
C HIS A 897 18.47 1.88 27.75
N PRO A 898 18.20 3.16 27.42
CA PRO A 898 17.52 3.58 26.20
C PRO A 898 18.44 3.63 24.97
N ALA A 899 19.31 2.62 24.82
CA ALA A 899 20.12 2.39 23.62
C ALA A 899 20.51 0.92 23.49
N LEU A 900 21.03 0.54 22.32
CA LEU A 900 21.62 -0.78 22.08
C LEU A 900 23.08 -0.82 22.59
N LEU A 901 23.27 -1.16 23.88
CA LEU A 901 24.59 -1.30 24.46
C LEU A 901 25.44 -2.33 23.68
N PRO A 902 26.76 -2.10 23.52
CA PRO A 902 27.56 -1.05 24.15
C PRO A 902 27.53 0.34 23.47
N LEU A 903 26.67 0.56 22.46
CA LEU A 903 26.56 1.84 21.78
C LEU A 903 25.79 2.87 22.64
N PHE A 904 26.22 4.13 22.56
CA PHE A 904 25.59 5.31 23.19
C PHE A 904 25.37 5.16 24.71
N LYS A 905 26.43 4.81 25.46
CA LYS A 905 26.39 4.72 26.94
C LYS A 905 26.11 6.07 27.59
N GLY A 906 25.58 6.04 28.81
CA GLY A 906 25.35 7.23 29.62
C GLY A 906 24.12 8.03 29.22
N THR A 907 24.09 9.33 29.57
CA THR A 907 22.91 10.17 29.37
C THR A 907 22.79 10.65 27.91
N HIS A 908 21.56 10.99 27.50
CA HIS A 908 21.23 11.51 26.16
C HIS A 908 21.52 10.53 25.01
N ALA A 909 21.33 9.24 25.22
CA ALA A 909 21.65 8.20 24.24
C ALA A 909 20.90 8.36 22.91
N GLN A 910 19.65 8.83 22.93
CA GLN A 910 18.85 9.12 21.75
C GLN A 910 19.44 10.25 20.91
N LYS A 911 19.86 11.34 21.57
CA LYS A 911 20.55 12.46 20.93
C LYS A 911 21.87 12.00 20.29
N GLN A 912 22.66 11.21 21.02
CA GLN A 912 23.91 10.65 20.48
C GLN A 912 23.65 9.76 19.26
N ALA A 913 22.58 8.96 19.26
CA ALA A 913 22.22 8.12 18.12
C ALA A 913 21.81 8.93 16.88
N LEU A 914 21.04 10.01 17.07
CA LEU A 914 20.68 10.94 15.99
C LEU A 914 21.91 11.66 15.43
N GLU A 915 22.78 12.18 16.30
CA GLU A 915 24.02 12.88 15.90
C GLU A 915 25.01 11.95 15.18
N ALA A 916 25.06 10.67 15.56
CA ALA A 916 25.89 9.67 14.90
C ALA A 916 25.36 9.24 13.52
N GLY A 917 24.15 9.65 13.14
CA GLY A 917 23.54 9.31 11.85
C GLY A 917 23.21 7.82 11.69
N VAL A 918 23.13 7.07 12.79
CA VAL A 918 22.76 5.65 12.73
C VAL A 918 21.27 5.49 12.40
N ARG A 919 20.92 4.39 11.73
CA ARG A 919 19.53 4.11 11.30
C ARG A 919 18.78 3.15 12.21
N VAL A 920 19.44 2.65 13.25
CA VAL A 920 18.88 1.74 14.25
C VAL A 920 19.39 2.16 15.62
N SER A 921 18.46 2.30 16.56
CA SER A 921 18.73 2.41 18.00
C SER A 921 17.83 1.40 18.72
N GLY A 922 17.48 1.62 19.98
CA GLY A 922 16.67 0.67 20.73
C GLY A 922 16.81 0.82 22.22
N CYS A 923 16.51 -0.24 22.94
CA CYS A 923 16.79 -0.34 24.37
C CYS A 923 17.48 -1.67 24.71
N THR A 924 18.22 -1.67 25.82
CA THR A 924 18.93 -2.82 26.34
C THR A 924 18.55 -3.05 27.78
N VAL A 925 18.16 -4.29 28.12
CA VAL A 925 18.06 -4.72 29.51
C VAL A 925 19.29 -5.54 29.84
N HIS A 926 19.96 -5.21 30.93
CA HIS A 926 21.21 -5.85 31.33
C HIS A 926 21.29 -6.02 32.85
N PHE A 927 22.14 -6.95 33.30
CA PHE A 927 22.54 -7.02 34.69
C PHE A 927 23.40 -5.80 35.04
N VAL A 928 23.18 -5.22 36.22
CA VAL A 928 23.95 -4.07 36.68
C VAL A 928 25.27 -4.55 37.28
N GLU A 929 26.35 -3.90 36.88
CA GLU A 929 27.70 -4.09 37.42
C GLU A 929 28.27 -2.72 37.86
N GLU A 930 29.42 -2.72 38.53
CA GLU A 930 30.07 -1.49 38.98
C GLU A 930 30.42 -0.55 37.81
N ALA A 931 30.80 -1.11 36.66
CA ALA A 931 30.97 -0.35 35.43
C ALA A 931 29.60 0.07 34.87
N VAL A 932 29.36 1.39 34.81
CA VAL A 932 28.13 1.99 34.25
C VAL A 932 27.90 1.47 32.82
N ASP A 933 26.71 0.92 32.59
CA ASP A 933 26.27 0.33 31.31
C ASP A 933 27.25 -0.73 30.76
N GLY A 934 27.97 -1.43 31.65
CA GLY A 934 28.99 -2.42 31.31
C GLY A 934 28.58 -3.88 31.55
N GLY A 935 27.45 -4.12 32.22
CA GLY A 935 27.07 -5.46 32.63
C GLY A 935 26.44 -6.31 31.53
N HIS A 936 26.30 -7.60 31.83
CA HIS A 936 25.85 -8.61 30.87
C HIS A 936 24.44 -8.35 30.32
N ILE A 937 24.31 -8.33 28.99
CA ILE A 937 23.05 -8.07 28.28
C ILE A 937 22.10 -9.27 28.40
N ILE A 938 20.86 -9.01 28.83
CA ILE A 938 19.78 -10.01 28.93
C ILE A 938 18.97 -10.02 27.64
N THR A 939 18.49 -8.86 27.20
CA THR A 939 17.74 -8.71 25.95
C THR A 939 17.92 -7.31 25.39
N GLN A 940 17.70 -7.17 24.08
CA GLN A 940 17.65 -5.89 23.40
C GLN A 940 16.41 -5.83 22.51
N GLU A 941 15.89 -4.63 22.32
CA GLU A 941 14.86 -4.35 21.30
C GLU A 941 15.36 -3.27 20.38
N ALA A 942 15.50 -3.60 19.10
CA ALA A 942 15.92 -2.66 18.08
C ALA A 942 14.72 -1.82 17.62
N VAL A 943 14.97 -0.54 17.40
CA VAL A 943 14.00 0.44 16.96
C VAL A 943 14.59 1.20 15.78
N PRO A 944 13.88 1.31 14.64
CA PRO A 944 14.38 2.08 13.52
C PRO A 944 14.42 3.57 13.87
N ILE A 945 15.44 4.26 13.35
CA ILE A 945 15.49 5.73 13.31
C ILE A 945 15.02 6.18 11.93
N GLU A 946 13.89 6.87 11.91
CA GLU A 946 13.24 7.44 10.73
C GLU A 946 13.93 8.73 10.30
N LEU A 947 13.80 9.09 9.01
CA LEU A 947 14.53 10.22 8.42
C LEU A 947 14.23 11.58 9.07
N ASN A 948 13.06 11.72 9.70
CA ASN A 948 12.60 12.95 10.33
C ASN A 948 12.44 12.81 11.85
N ASP A 949 13.06 11.80 12.47
CA ASP A 949 12.97 11.62 13.91
C ASP A 949 13.60 12.78 14.68
N THR A 950 12.87 13.26 15.69
CA THR A 950 13.40 14.12 16.74
C THR A 950 13.81 13.28 17.94
N GLU A 951 14.52 13.87 18.90
CA GLU A 951 14.84 13.19 20.17
C GLU A 951 13.56 12.72 20.88
N GLU A 952 12.47 13.48 20.77
CA GLU A 952 11.17 13.16 21.36
C GLU A 952 10.50 11.97 20.67
N THR A 953 10.40 11.96 19.33
CA THR A 953 9.75 10.86 18.60
C THR A 953 10.52 9.55 18.75
N LEU A 954 11.86 9.61 18.71
CA LEU A 954 12.71 8.47 18.96
C LEU A 954 12.58 7.98 20.42
N THR A 955 12.45 8.90 21.38
CA THR A 955 12.23 8.56 22.79
C THR A 955 10.91 7.84 23.00
N GLU A 956 9.80 8.28 22.40
CA GLU A 956 8.51 7.58 22.50
C GLU A 956 8.54 6.20 21.83
N ARG A 957 9.20 6.07 20.68
CA ARG A 957 9.37 4.77 20.01
C ARG A 957 10.21 3.82 20.85
N ILE A 958 11.31 4.31 21.45
CA ILE A 958 12.14 3.54 22.38
C ILE A 958 11.37 3.18 23.65
N LYS A 959 10.61 4.09 24.26
CA LYS A 959 9.74 3.78 25.42
C LYS A 959 8.77 2.63 25.11
N THR A 960 8.18 2.61 23.92
CA THR A 960 7.32 1.51 23.49
C THR A 960 8.07 0.19 23.40
N ALA A 961 9.32 0.21 22.95
CA ALA A 961 10.20 -0.96 22.96
C ALA A 961 10.62 -1.35 24.39
N GLU A 962 10.90 -0.40 25.27
CA GLU A 962 11.20 -0.62 26.69
C GLU A 962 10.06 -1.33 27.42
N HIS A 963 8.81 -0.90 27.18
CA HIS A 963 7.62 -1.52 27.74
C HIS A 963 7.43 -2.98 27.32
N LYS A 964 8.12 -3.44 26.26
CA LYS A 964 8.18 -4.85 25.83
C LYS A 964 9.43 -5.57 26.33
N ALA A 965 10.58 -4.92 26.21
CA ALA A 965 11.89 -5.48 26.57
C ALA A 965 11.97 -5.75 28.07
N TYR A 966 11.55 -4.80 28.89
CA TYR A 966 11.78 -4.88 30.33
C TYR A 966 11.01 -6.01 30.99
N PRO A 967 9.69 -6.15 30.76
CA PRO A 967 8.95 -7.25 31.39
C PRO A 967 9.39 -8.64 30.94
N ARG A 968 9.80 -8.79 29.67
CA ARG A 968 10.36 -10.05 29.14
C ARG A 968 11.70 -10.39 29.77
N ALA A 969 12.58 -9.41 29.97
CA ALA A 969 13.83 -9.64 30.68
C ALA A 969 13.59 -10.08 32.14
N LEU A 970 12.65 -9.41 32.83
CA LEU A 970 12.23 -9.82 34.16
C LEU A 970 11.71 -11.26 34.17
N GLU A 971 10.86 -11.62 33.21
CA GLU A 971 10.37 -13.00 33.05
C GLU A 971 11.53 -14.01 32.94
N TRP A 972 12.50 -13.71 32.07
CA TRP A 972 13.61 -14.62 31.81
C TRP A 972 14.50 -14.83 33.02
N VAL A 973 14.77 -13.76 33.78
CA VAL A 973 15.54 -13.86 35.03
C VAL A 973 14.74 -14.58 36.11
N ALA A 974 13.46 -14.24 36.28
CA ALA A 974 12.60 -14.82 37.30
C ALA A 974 12.37 -16.32 37.12
N LYS A 975 12.17 -16.77 35.87
CA LYS A 975 12.05 -18.19 35.50
C LYS A 975 13.41 -18.91 35.41
N GLY A 976 14.53 -18.24 35.69
CA GLY A 976 15.87 -18.81 35.61
C GLY A 976 16.31 -19.21 34.20
N LYS A 977 15.66 -18.67 33.14
CA LYS A 977 16.09 -18.83 31.75
C LYS A 977 17.45 -18.17 31.52
N VAL A 978 17.70 -17.05 32.20
CA VAL A 978 18.95 -16.28 32.15
C VAL A 978 19.48 -16.06 33.56
N ARG A 979 20.77 -16.33 33.77
CA ARG A 979 21.48 -16.06 35.03
C ARG A 979 22.97 -15.79 34.80
N ILE A 980 23.65 -15.24 35.80
CA ILE A 980 25.11 -15.19 35.84
C ILE A 980 25.63 -16.51 36.45
N GLY A 981 26.56 -17.17 35.74
CA GLY A 981 27.25 -18.39 36.19
C GLY A 981 28.38 -18.11 37.17
N GLU A 982 28.92 -19.18 37.78
CA GLU A 982 30.05 -19.08 38.73
C GLU A 982 31.33 -18.53 38.08
N ASP A 983 31.50 -18.75 36.76
CA ASP A 983 32.59 -18.23 35.94
C ASP A 983 32.35 -16.77 35.48
N ASN A 984 31.35 -16.11 36.06
CA ASN A 984 30.91 -14.76 35.70
C ASN A 984 30.43 -14.61 34.25
N LYS A 985 30.02 -15.69 33.59
CA LYS A 985 29.42 -15.63 32.24
C LYS A 985 27.90 -15.78 32.30
N LEU A 986 27.24 -15.29 31.26
CA LEU A 986 25.80 -15.42 31.13
C LEU A 986 25.42 -16.84 30.70
N VAL A 987 24.54 -17.49 31.47
CA VAL A 987 24.07 -18.86 31.24
C VAL A 987 22.62 -18.83 30.80
N TRP A 988 22.35 -19.39 29.61
CA TRP A 988 21.01 -19.62 29.10
C TRP A 988 20.58 -21.06 29.38
N LYS A 989 19.49 -21.26 30.13
CA LYS A 989 18.86 -22.58 30.25
C LYS A 989 17.87 -22.77 29.10
N SER A 990 18.11 -23.79 28.28
CA SER A 990 17.06 -24.37 27.44
C SER A 990 16.06 -25.05 28.37
N LEU A 991 14.95 -24.39 28.69
CA LEU A 991 13.78 -25.12 29.15
C LEU A 991 13.38 -26.04 27.99
N LYS A 992 13.34 -27.36 28.20
CA LYS A 992 12.80 -28.28 27.20
C LYS A 992 11.44 -27.73 26.78
N CYS A 993 11.33 -27.41 25.49
CA CYS A 993 10.09 -26.94 24.87
C CYS A 993 8.97 -27.95 25.06
#